data_AF-A0A959BSJ4-F1
#
_entry.id   AF-A0A959BSJ4-F1
#
_cell.length_a   1.000
_cell.length_b   1.000
_cell.length_c   1.000
_cell.angle_alpha   90.00
_cell.angle_beta   90.00
_cell.angle_gamma   90.00
#
_symmetry.space_group_name_H-M   'P 1'
#
loop_
_entity.id
_entity.type
_entity.pdbx_description
1 polymer ?
#
loop_
_entity_poly.entity_id
_entity_poly.type
_entity_poly.pdbx_seq_one_letter_code
_entity_poly.pdbx_strand_id
1 'polypeptide(L)'
;MNELQKNTHPLIRDGASQKQRQLEALSPDYAKVDDRSSSELLDLVYRFSRQVAFHSEGRATDNWTAFFRNSVPVQASLISKYDVEAIAAEYREMNQLFNATHSTEHLNSLLDLTLKMAFRIHDWFLRLDGDQSGLWSLIRNLIDTDLKQELRTLIGYVKAAGSWGYVPMRSLFDFLKAREWGLNPLVLNQPDPAFLQIRGSARVRNTARKKKVDALYQIFFKGVSEIQKKGPEFFEKSLKAQEDHAPQLGLFFAFLRLYQQSQGHLNEMTKKHLDFFYKKALKLENAKEVPDQAHLVFQLLGLLDKYLLEKDTAFNAGQDENGEDILFKLLEEIVLSQAQVESLRTLFLGLQPRTPNLSGVTHECGEEENLKVAGVYMAPVASMQDGVETPFPDEFKGNWATLGGQYSKLETGVDATSGQPVLKPYPDARLGLMLASPVLFLQEGARNISVTLSCDFSHLSLSADDKAAIRTAVQSFFEIGQETVKLAKAEGLSDNIANALILNPLDFPHRFDDYTSLVDYLDSLSPSAEEKEVLLKYKKAYHPFKVSLSGEKGWIFPEDVVFELTAADEIKLDIYLGPTVEPVVFPVAEVLGEDFKADYPVLKLELNPEAATPDSCYLYQFFRYLPVEGVAIIADVKDVRNLVVQHENAILDINQPIPAFGASPASGNPFYIGSGEAIPKRLTNLALNLSWENLPQNFTEHYLYYNGLDPFVRNSGFKIDIEVLNDGEWDSVATGVQLFRIQYEGTDVKLGQAISYFKAELDFSALDAARKNNLMNLAPAGSPTTNRASLVNSIIGELNLGNNSQKDKFANLFACLCAKAISKTVFGLAGAPLQHTSEVINELEPYTLFSQNGFLKLVLGDQDFLHDEFPDKTVLQSQAKGMIPFRRLLKDAIYNYDGAIIRQGANNSWIASAAEAAKFSADLPKEPYTPTLKELSMDYTAMAGRSDIQFIHLHPYQDTYELKDIFSEPTLLPTFE
;
A
#
# COMPACT_ATOMS: atom_id res chain seq x y z
N MET A 1 -7.63 -48.51 -24.31
CA MET A 1 -7.71 -47.07 -23.99
C MET A 1 -6.37 -46.37 -23.71
N ASN A 2 -5.22 -47.04 -23.60
CA ASN A 2 -3.93 -46.37 -23.29
C ASN A 2 -2.98 -46.06 -24.47
N GLU A 3 -3.40 -46.25 -25.73
CA GLU A 3 -2.55 -45.88 -26.89
C GLU A 3 -3.09 -44.69 -27.71
N LEU A 4 -4.26 -44.14 -27.37
CA LEU A 4 -4.84 -42.97 -28.05
C LEU A 4 -4.60 -41.64 -27.31
N GLN A 5 -3.75 -41.63 -26.26
CA GLN A 5 -3.39 -40.42 -25.52
C GLN A 5 -2.24 -39.60 -26.15
N LYS A 6 -1.66 -40.05 -27.26
CA LYS A 6 -0.85 -39.18 -28.11
C LYS A 6 -1.76 -38.49 -29.11
N ASN A 7 -2.50 -37.48 -28.68
CA ASN A 7 -2.93 -36.46 -29.63
C ASN A 7 -1.65 -35.77 -30.10
N THR A 8 -1.10 -36.22 -31.21
CA THR A 8 -0.05 -35.59 -32.02
C THR A 8 -0.54 -34.35 -32.75
N HIS A 9 -1.80 -33.97 -32.54
CA HIS A 9 -2.36 -32.74 -33.04
C HIS A 9 -1.62 -31.54 -32.39
N PRO A 10 -1.00 -30.64 -33.19
CA PRO A 10 -0.15 -29.57 -32.66
C PRO A 10 -0.95 -28.55 -31.82
N LEU A 11 -2.27 -28.46 -32.02
CA LEU A 11 -3.13 -27.62 -31.20
C LEU A 11 -3.55 -28.35 -29.92
N ILE A 12 -2.95 -27.94 -28.80
CA ILE A 12 -3.32 -28.36 -27.44
C ILE A 12 -4.51 -27.49 -27.00
N ARG A 13 -5.67 -28.12 -26.77
CA ARG A 13 -6.85 -27.44 -26.19
C ARG A 13 -6.87 -27.68 -24.69
N ASP A 14 -7.12 -26.64 -23.92
CA ASP A 14 -7.20 -26.60 -22.44
C ASP A 14 -8.57 -27.03 -21.89
N GLY A 15 -9.60 -27.11 -22.74
CA GLY A 15 -10.96 -27.54 -22.38
C GLY A 15 -11.27 -29.03 -22.58
N ALA A 16 -12.37 -29.49 -21.97
CA ALA A 16 -12.88 -30.85 -22.13
C ALA A 16 -13.44 -31.10 -23.55
N SER A 17 -12.69 -31.83 -24.37
CA SER A 17 -13.12 -32.27 -25.70
C SER A 17 -14.36 -33.18 -25.63
N GLN A 18 -15.10 -33.27 -26.74
CA GLN A 18 -16.23 -34.20 -26.84
C GLN A 18 -15.79 -35.66 -26.62
N LYS A 19 -14.57 -36.02 -27.03
CA LYS A 19 -13.97 -37.34 -26.77
C LYS A 19 -13.76 -37.60 -25.29
N GLN A 20 -13.38 -36.57 -24.51
CA GLN A 20 -13.26 -36.66 -23.05
C GLN A 20 -14.62 -36.72 -22.33
N ARG A 21 -15.72 -36.37 -23.00
CA ARG A 21 -17.10 -36.49 -22.48
C ARG A 21 -17.80 -37.80 -22.89
N GLN A 22 -17.11 -38.67 -23.62
CA GLN A 22 -17.68 -39.94 -24.03
C GLN A 22 -17.84 -40.83 -22.79
N LEU A 23 -19.07 -41.29 -22.54
CA LEU A 23 -19.33 -42.22 -21.45
C LEU A 23 -18.55 -43.51 -21.71
N GLU A 24 -17.70 -43.89 -20.75
CA GLU A 24 -16.87 -45.09 -20.85
C GLU A 24 -17.72 -46.32 -21.14
N ALA A 25 -18.93 -46.39 -20.55
CA ALA A 25 -19.92 -47.45 -20.76
C ALA A 25 -20.37 -47.65 -22.22
N LEU A 26 -20.18 -46.66 -23.09
CA LEU A 26 -20.50 -46.74 -24.53
C LEU A 26 -19.30 -47.17 -25.38
N SER A 27 -18.12 -47.31 -24.78
CA SER A 27 -16.96 -47.86 -25.46
C SER A 27 -17.15 -49.36 -25.71
N PRO A 28 -16.87 -49.87 -26.92
CA PRO A 28 -16.90 -51.31 -27.18
C PRO A 28 -15.96 -52.12 -26.27
N ASP A 29 -14.89 -51.50 -25.79
CA ASP A 29 -13.88 -52.14 -24.94
C ASP A 29 -14.24 -52.11 -23.45
N TYR A 30 -15.32 -51.42 -23.06
CA TYR A 30 -15.68 -51.23 -21.65
C TYR A 30 -16.03 -52.53 -20.93
N ALA A 31 -16.80 -53.38 -21.59
CA ALA A 31 -17.25 -54.66 -21.06
C ALA A 31 -16.91 -55.76 -22.06
N LYS A 32 -15.75 -56.37 -21.90
CA LYS A 32 -15.37 -57.55 -22.68
C LYS A 32 -16.15 -58.77 -22.20
N VAL A 33 -16.54 -59.63 -23.14
CA VAL A 33 -17.28 -60.86 -22.83
C VAL A 33 -16.41 -61.83 -22.01
N ASP A 34 -15.10 -61.84 -22.27
CA ASP A 34 -14.10 -62.50 -21.46
C ASP A 34 -12.88 -61.58 -21.31
N ASP A 35 -12.81 -60.87 -20.18
CA ASP A 35 -11.74 -59.91 -19.88
C ASP A 35 -10.56 -60.52 -19.11
N ARG A 36 -10.52 -61.86 -18.96
CA ARG A 36 -9.49 -62.51 -18.13
C ARG A 36 -8.11 -62.41 -18.78
N SER A 37 -7.12 -61.95 -18.03
CA SER A 37 -5.73 -61.98 -18.50
C SER A 37 -5.15 -63.41 -18.50
N SER A 38 -4.03 -63.62 -19.19
CA SER A 38 -3.30 -64.89 -19.12
C SER A 38 -2.88 -65.27 -17.70
N SER A 39 -2.54 -64.27 -16.88
CA SER A 39 -2.23 -64.49 -15.46
C SER A 39 -3.47 -64.94 -14.69
N GLU A 40 -4.64 -64.35 -14.93
CA GLU A 40 -5.91 -64.75 -14.30
C GLU A 40 -6.36 -66.14 -14.73
N LEU A 41 -6.16 -66.51 -16.00
CA LEU A 41 -6.42 -67.86 -16.46
C LEU A 41 -5.50 -68.88 -15.76
N LEU A 42 -4.23 -68.52 -15.52
CA LEU A 42 -3.30 -69.37 -14.77
C LEU A 42 -3.64 -69.47 -13.29
N ASP A 43 -4.02 -68.36 -12.63
CA ASP A 43 -4.50 -68.39 -11.25
C ASP A 43 -5.77 -69.22 -11.12
N LEU A 44 -6.72 -69.07 -12.04
CA LEU A 44 -7.94 -69.89 -12.11
C LEU A 44 -7.61 -71.37 -12.20
N VAL A 45 -6.70 -71.75 -13.10
CA VAL A 45 -6.28 -73.15 -13.28
C VAL A 45 -5.53 -73.67 -12.05
N TYR A 46 -4.67 -72.86 -11.44
CA TYR A 46 -3.98 -73.20 -10.20
C TYR A 46 -4.98 -73.46 -9.07
N ARG A 47 -5.98 -72.58 -8.88
CA ARG A 47 -7.04 -72.76 -7.88
C ARG A 47 -7.90 -73.97 -8.18
N PHE A 48 -8.24 -74.19 -9.45
CA PHE A 48 -8.99 -75.36 -9.89
C PHE A 48 -8.21 -76.66 -9.59
N SER A 49 -6.89 -76.66 -9.80
CA SER A 49 -6.03 -77.83 -9.51
C SER A 49 -6.09 -78.30 -8.05
N ARG A 50 -6.41 -77.41 -7.09
CA ARG A 50 -6.63 -77.77 -5.67
C ARG A 50 -7.90 -78.59 -5.45
N GLN A 51 -8.89 -78.43 -6.32
CA GLN A 51 -10.19 -79.10 -6.24
C GLN A 51 -10.18 -80.42 -7.01
N VAL A 52 -9.25 -80.59 -7.95
CA VAL A 52 -9.06 -81.84 -8.67
C VAL A 52 -8.21 -82.77 -7.81
N ALA A 53 -8.83 -83.78 -7.22
CA ALA A 53 -8.14 -84.86 -6.53
C ALA A 53 -7.57 -85.86 -7.54
N PHE A 54 -6.42 -86.47 -7.21
CA PHE A 54 -5.94 -87.67 -7.88
C PHE A 54 -5.61 -88.76 -6.86
N HIS A 55 -5.78 -90.02 -7.28
CA HIS A 55 -5.54 -91.19 -6.45
C HIS A 55 -4.23 -91.86 -6.87
N SER A 56 -3.30 -91.99 -5.91
CA SER A 56 -2.07 -92.78 -6.03
C SER A 56 -2.24 -94.04 -5.20
N GLU A 57 -1.89 -95.22 -5.74
CA GLU A 57 -1.97 -96.48 -4.98
C GLU A 57 -1.19 -96.37 -3.66
N GLY A 58 -1.88 -96.59 -2.54
CA GLY A 58 -1.29 -96.66 -1.20
C GLY A 58 -1.03 -95.33 -0.47
N ARG A 59 -1.50 -94.17 -0.96
CA ARG A 59 -1.40 -92.89 -0.22
C ARG A 59 -2.75 -92.16 -0.14
N ALA A 60 -2.86 -91.27 0.86
CA ALA A 60 -3.99 -90.36 1.02
C ALA A 60 -4.24 -89.54 -0.26
N THR A 61 -5.51 -89.18 -0.51
CA THR A 61 -5.94 -88.34 -1.63
C THR A 61 -5.13 -87.04 -1.66
N ASP A 62 -4.41 -86.80 -2.76
CA ASP A 62 -3.69 -85.54 -3.01
C ASP A 62 -4.32 -84.80 -4.21
N ASN A 63 -3.86 -83.59 -4.52
CA ASN A 63 -4.40 -82.75 -5.59
C ASN A 63 -3.33 -82.27 -6.57
N TRP A 64 -3.76 -81.76 -7.72
CA TRP A 64 -2.86 -81.38 -8.81
C TRP A 64 -2.05 -80.11 -8.54
N THR A 65 -2.13 -79.48 -7.36
CA THR A 65 -1.38 -78.25 -7.05
C THR A 65 0.14 -78.44 -7.17
N ALA A 66 0.66 -79.63 -6.88
CA ALA A 66 2.08 -79.94 -7.02
C ALA A 66 2.59 -79.74 -8.46
N PHE A 67 1.73 -79.91 -9.47
CA PHE A 67 2.05 -79.71 -10.89
C PHE A 67 2.50 -78.27 -11.21
N PHE A 68 1.94 -77.30 -10.49
CA PHE A 68 2.16 -75.87 -10.76
C PHE A 68 3.02 -75.17 -9.68
N ARG A 69 3.26 -75.83 -8.54
CA ARG A 69 3.81 -75.22 -7.32
C ARG A 69 5.20 -74.59 -7.50
N ASN A 70 6.04 -75.17 -8.35
CA ASN A 70 7.41 -74.71 -8.59
C ASN A 70 7.56 -74.03 -9.96
N SER A 71 6.47 -73.76 -10.66
CA SER A 71 6.52 -73.06 -11.93
C SER A 71 6.67 -71.56 -11.69
N VAL A 72 7.76 -70.98 -12.18
CA VAL A 72 8.05 -69.54 -12.06
C VAL A 72 6.93 -68.67 -12.68
N PRO A 73 6.43 -68.93 -13.91
CA PRO A 73 5.28 -68.18 -14.43
C PRO A 73 4.02 -68.28 -13.58
N VAL A 74 3.76 -69.45 -12.98
CA VAL A 74 2.62 -69.59 -12.08
C VAL A 74 2.84 -68.80 -10.79
N GLN A 75 4.04 -68.86 -10.20
CA GLN A 75 4.34 -68.08 -9.00
C GLN A 75 4.24 -66.57 -9.28
N ALA A 76 4.76 -66.09 -10.42
CA ALA A 76 4.63 -64.70 -10.85
C ALA A 76 3.15 -64.29 -11.01
N SER A 77 2.32 -65.16 -11.59
CA SER A 77 0.87 -64.93 -11.65
C SER A 77 0.23 -64.85 -10.25
N LEU A 78 0.52 -65.81 -9.37
CA LEU A 78 -0.04 -65.82 -8.01
C LEU A 78 0.41 -64.62 -7.18
N ILE A 79 1.66 -64.16 -7.37
CA ILE A 79 2.19 -62.93 -6.78
C ILE A 79 1.39 -61.72 -7.28
N SER A 80 1.16 -61.62 -8.60
CA SER A 80 0.39 -60.52 -9.19
C SER A 80 -1.06 -60.44 -8.68
N LYS A 81 -1.64 -61.58 -8.29
CA LYS A 81 -3.02 -61.69 -7.76
C LYS A 81 -3.08 -61.75 -6.24
N TYR A 82 -1.98 -61.43 -5.56
CA TYR A 82 -1.98 -61.38 -4.11
C TYR A 82 -2.81 -60.19 -3.61
N ASP A 83 -3.76 -60.47 -2.71
CA ASP A 83 -4.70 -59.48 -2.21
C ASP A 83 -4.08 -58.62 -1.11
N VAL A 84 -3.39 -57.55 -1.52
CA VAL A 84 -2.80 -56.55 -0.62
C VAL A 84 -3.87 -55.68 0.04
N GLU A 85 -5.03 -55.49 -0.58
CA GLU A 85 -6.11 -54.69 0.02
C GLU A 85 -6.76 -55.43 1.20
N ALA A 86 -6.90 -56.75 1.10
CA ALA A 86 -7.33 -57.57 2.24
C ALA A 86 -6.37 -57.42 3.44
N ILE A 87 -5.06 -57.33 3.22
CA ILE A 87 -4.08 -57.09 4.30
C ILE A 87 -4.27 -55.69 4.89
N ALA A 88 -4.48 -54.67 4.07
CA ALA A 88 -4.75 -53.31 4.53
C ALA A 88 -6.05 -53.23 5.32
N ALA A 89 -7.09 -53.97 4.91
CA ALA A 89 -8.35 -54.11 5.64
C ALA A 89 -8.17 -54.83 6.98
N GLU A 90 -7.47 -55.97 7.01
CA GLU A 90 -7.12 -56.70 8.24
C GLU A 90 -6.37 -55.79 9.22
N TYR A 91 -5.39 -55.00 8.74
CA TYR A 91 -4.66 -54.04 9.58
C TYR A 91 -5.56 -52.94 10.13
N ARG A 92 -6.45 -52.37 9.30
CA ARG A 92 -7.40 -51.32 9.75
C ARG A 92 -8.29 -51.83 10.88
N GLU A 93 -8.83 -53.03 10.74
CA GLU A 93 -9.67 -53.67 11.76
C GLU A 93 -8.88 -53.93 13.05
N MET A 94 -7.72 -54.57 12.96
CA MET A 94 -6.87 -54.85 14.14
C MET A 94 -6.39 -53.57 14.84
N ASN A 95 -6.10 -52.51 14.08
CA ASN A 95 -5.72 -51.21 14.62
C ASN A 95 -6.88 -50.55 15.37
N GLN A 96 -8.11 -50.65 14.87
CA GLN A 96 -9.31 -50.18 15.58
C GLN A 96 -9.51 -50.94 16.90
N LEU A 97 -9.40 -52.27 16.88
CA LEU A 97 -9.52 -53.11 18.07
C LEU A 97 -8.42 -52.81 19.10
N PHE A 98 -7.18 -52.59 18.65
CA PHE A 98 -6.09 -52.17 19.52
C PHE A 98 -6.35 -50.79 20.15
N ASN A 99 -6.79 -49.80 19.37
CA ASN A 99 -7.07 -48.46 19.90
C ASN A 99 -8.23 -48.45 20.92
N ALA A 100 -9.15 -49.41 20.83
CA ALA A 100 -10.23 -49.57 21.81
C ALA A 100 -9.70 -50.14 23.15
N THR A 101 -8.92 -51.23 23.12
CA THR A 101 -8.56 -51.96 24.35
C THR A 101 -7.15 -51.69 24.88
N HIS A 102 -6.22 -51.32 24.01
CA HIS A 102 -4.78 -51.23 24.25
C HIS A 102 -4.18 -52.53 24.85
N SER A 103 -4.77 -53.68 24.55
CA SER A 103 -4.37 -54.98 25.10
C SER A 103 -3.13 -55.56 24.39
N THR A 104 -2.40 -56.42 25.09
CA THR A 104 -1.30 -57.20 24.49
C THR A 104 -1.81 -58.23 23.49
N GLU A 105 -3.06 -58.68 23.60
CA GLU A 105 -3.69 -59.59 22.65
C GLU A 105 -3.83 -58.96 21.26
N HIS A 106 -4.39 -57.76 21.14
CA HIS A 106 -4.48 -57.07 19.85
C HIS A 106 -3.11 -56.62 19.32
N LEU A 107 -2.14 -56.36 20.21
CA LEU A 107 -0.75 -56.14 19.81
C LEU A 107 -0.13 -57.40 19.19
N ASN A 108 -0.44 -58.58 19.73
CA ASN A 108 -0.02 -59.86 19.17
C ASN A 108 -0.62 -60.09 17.78
N SER A 109 -1.89 -59.71 17.57
CA SER A 109 -2.53 -59.79 16.24
C SER A 109 -1.80 -58.93 15.20
N LEU A 110 -1.37 -57.72 15.56
CA LEU A 110 -0.57 -56.85 14.68
C LEU A 110 0.82 -57.43 14.39
N LEU A 111 1.46 -58.06 15.38
CA LEU A 111 2.72 -58.79 15.19
C LEU A 111 2.55 -59.99 14.25
N ASP A 112 1.49 -60.78 14.43
CA ASP A 112 1.16 -61.92 13.57
C ASP A 112 0.89 -61.48 12.12
N LEU A 113 0.16 -60.38 11.92
CA LEU A 113 -0.07 -59.81 10.60
C LEU A 113 1.23 -59.36 9.92
N THR A 114 2.13 -58.73 10.67
CA THR A 114 3.44 -58.29 10.17
C THR A 114 4.33 -59.49 9.83
N LEU A 115 4.34 -60.53 10.69
CA LEU A 115 5.03 -61.80 10.43
C LEU A 115 4.44 -62.53 9.21
N LYS A 116 3.11 -62.53 9.03
CA LYS A 116 2.42 -63.14 7.89
C LYS A 116 2.95 -62.57 6.57
N MET A 117 3.20 -61.26 6.50
CA MET A 117 3.82 -60.62 5.33
C MET A 117 5.29 -61.03 5.15
N ALA A 118 6.09 -61.02 6.22
CA ALA A 118 7.49 -61.46 6.15
C ALA A 118 7.61 -62.92 5.66
N PHE A 119 6.78 -63.81 6.18
CA PHE A 119 6.72 -65.20 5.74
C PHE A 119 6.22 -65.34 4.31
N ARG A 120 5.30 -64.48 3.86
CA ARG A 120 4.85 -64.47 2.46
C ARG A 120 5.99 -64.15 1.51
N ILE A 121 6.77 -63.11 1.80
CA ILE A 121 7.96 -62.73 1.02
C ILE A 121 8.97 -63.87 1.02
N HIS A 122 9.23 -64.47 2.18
CA HIS A 122 10.12 -65.63 2.31
C HIS A 122 9.64 -66.83 1.47
N ASP A 123 8.35 -67.15 1.49
CA ASP A 123 7.80 -68.26 0.70
C ASP A 123 7.87 -67.98 -0.80
N TRP A 124 7.66 -66.74 -1.25
CA TRP A 124 7.85 -66.36 -2.65
C TRP A 124 9.31 -66.49 -3.07
N PHE A 125 10.24 -66.02 -2.24
CA PHE A 125 11.66 -66.11 -2.50
C PHE A 125 12.12 -67.57 -2.71
N LEU A 126 11.70 -68.50 -1.83
CA LEU A 126 12.06 -69.91 -1.94
C LEU A 126 11.45 -70.63 -3.14
N ARG A 127 10.26 -70.22 -3.59
CA ARG A 127 9.55 -70.86 -4.72
C ARG A 127 9.99 -70.36 -6.09
N LEU A 128 10.76 -69.28 -6.13
CA LEU A 128 11.34 -68.71 -7.34
C LEU A 128 12.79 -69.18 -7.55
N ASP A 129 13.19 -70.29 -6.92
CA ASP A 129 14.48 -70.93 -7.16
C ASP A 129 14.59 -71.34 -8.64
N GLY A 130 15.65 -70.90 -9.31
CA GLY A 130 15.84 -71.08 -10.76
C GLY A 130 15.14 -70.07 -11.68
N ASP A 131 14.57 -68.98 -11.14
CA ASP A 131 13.97 -67.89 -11.95
C ASP A 131 15.01 -67.15 -12.83
N GLN A 132 14.70 -67.02 -14.13
CA GLN A 132 15.47 -66.25 -15.11
C GLN A 132 14.81 -64.93 -15.52
N SER A 133 13.58 -64.65 -15.04
CA SER A 133 12.85 -63.42 -15.37
C SER A 133 13.37 -62.18 -14.65
N GLY A 134 14.08 -62.37 -13.52
CA GLY A 134 14.63 -61.32 -12.66
C GLY A 134 13.76 -60.99 -11.44
N LEU A 135 12.62 -61.68 -11.24
CA LEU A 135 11.75 -61.50 -10.09
C LEU A 135 12.42 -61.99 -8.80
N TRP A 136 13.13 -63.12 -8.85
CA TRP A 136 13.93 -63.61 -7.73
C TRP A 136 15.00 -62.60 -7.33
N SER A 137 15.70 -62.01 -8.31
CA SER A 137 16.70 -60.96 -8.07
C SER A 137 16.09 -59.71 -7.44
N LEU A 138 14.87 -59.34 -7.85
CA LEU A 138 14.14 -58.22 -7.25
C LEU A 138 13.82 -58.49 -5.78
N ILE A 139 13.24 -59.65 -5.47
CA ILE A 139 12.90 -60.02 -4.09
C ILE A 139 14.17 -60.13 -3.25
N ARG A 140 15.24 -60.71 -3.80
CA ARG A 140 16.55 -60.75 -3.16
C ARG A 140 17.07 -59.35 -2.82
N ASN A 141 17.01 -58.42 -3.77
CA ASN A 141 17.47 -57.06 -3.55
C ASN A 141 16.65 -56.37 -2.46
N LEU A 142 15.32 -56.49 -2.47
CA LEU A 142 14.46 -55.97 -1.40
C LEU A 142 14.79 -56.61 -0.04
N ILE A 143 15.07 -57.91 -0.01
CA ILE A 143 15.55 -58.57 1.20
C ILE A 143 16.86 -57.92 1.66
N ASP A 144 17.86 -57.82 0.79
CA ASP A 144 19.19 -57.35 1.16
C ASP A 144 19.24 -55.86 1.55
N THR A 145 18.46 -54.98 0.90
CA THR A 145 18.49 -53.53 1.17
C THR A 145 17.53 -53.10 2.25
N ASP A 146 16.28 -53.59 2.22
CA ASP A 146 15.17 -52.95 2.94
C ASP A 146 14.61 -53.84 4.07
N LEU A 147 14.58 -55.17 3.88
CA LEU A 147 13.82 -56.06 4.78
C LEU A 147 14.69 -56.85 5.75
N LYS A 148 15.97 -57.08 5.45
CA LYS A 148 16.87 -57.94 6.26
C LYS A 148 17.03 -57.43 7.69
N GLN A 149 17.31 -56.13 7.84
CA GLN A 149 17.47 -55.54 9.16
C GLN A 149 16.13 -55.46 9.89
N GLU A 150 15.06 -55.13 9.17
CA GLU A 150 13.73 -55.00 9.76
C GLU A 150 13.11 -56.33 10.18
N LEU A 151 13.44 -57.43 9.49
CA LEU A 151 13.09 -58.77 9.94
C LEU A 151 13.79 -59.12 11.26
N ARG A 152 15.07 -58.72 11.43
CA ARG A 152 15.77 -58.91 12.71
C ARG A 152 15.09 -58.13 13.84
N THR A 153 14.70 -56.88 13.57
CA THR A 153 13.92 -56.06 14.52
C THR A 153 12.59 -56.71 14.87
N LEU A 154 11.83 -57.17 13.87
CA LEU A 154 10.55 -57.87 14.05
C LEU A 154 10.71 -59.14 14.90
N ILE A 155 11.73 -59.95 14.63
CA ILE A 155 12.05 -61.16 15.41
C ILE A 155 12.38 -60.77 16.86
N GLY A 156 13.14 -59.69 17.07
CA GLY A 156 13.41 -59.15 18.40
C GLY A 156 12.14 -58.74 19.16
N TYR A 157 11.17 -58.14 18.47
CA TYR A 157 9.86 -57.76 19.04
C TYR A 157 9.02 -58.98 19.40
N VAL A 158 8.97 -59.98 18.51
CA VAL A 158 8.28 -61.26 18.75
C VAL A 158 8.88 -61.99 19.95
N LYS A 159 10.21 -62.00 20.08
CA LYS A 159 10.91 -62.61 21.21
C LYS A 159 10.70 -61.85 22.52
N ALA A 160 10.70 -60.51 22.47
CA ALA A 160 10.34 -59.67 23.60
C ALA A 160 8.89 -59.91 24.04
N ALA A 161 7.97 -60.10 23.09
CA ALA A 161 6.57 -60.40 23.35
C ALA A 161 6.34 -61.77 24.02
N GLY A 162 7.31 -62.69 23.92
CA GLY A 162 7.31 -63.93 24.70
C GLY A 162 7.26 -63.71 26.22
N SER A 163 7.71 -62.55 26.72
CA SER A 163 7.62 -62.21 28.16
C SER A 163 6.19 -62.11 28.70
N TRP A 164 5.20 -61.91 27.83
CA TRP A 164 3.77 -61.95 28.17
C TRP A 164 3.03 -63.11 27.51
N GLY A 165 3.76 -64.17 27.10
CA GLY A 165 3.19 -65.43 26.62
C GLY A 165 2.83 -65.46 25.13
N TYR A 166 3.26 -64.48 24.32
CA TYR A 166 3.05 -64.54 22.87
C TYR A 166 3.94 -65.61 22.22
N VAL A 167 3.34 -66.43 21.34
CA VAL A 167 4.01 -67.41 20.50
C VAL A 167 3.52 -67.23 19.07
N PRO A 168 4.40 -67.01 18.08
CA PRO A 168 3.99 -66.82 16.69
C PRO A 168 3.42 -68.12 16.09
N MET A 169 2.45 -67.99 15.18
CA MET A 169 1.79 -69.15 14.54
C MET A 169 2.74 -70.03 13.72
N ARG A 170 3.82 -69.46 13.17
CA ARG A 170 4.82 -70.17 12.38
C ARG A 170 6.19 -70.03 13.01
N SER A 171 6.98 -71.11 12.94
CA SER A 171 8.32 -71.15 13.52
C SER A 171 9.25 -70.14 12.85
N LEU A 172 9.86 -69.24 13.64
CA LEU A 172 10.86 -68.29 13.14
C LEU A 172 12.12 -68.99 12.57
N PHE A 173 12.34 -70.26 12.91
CA PHE A 173 13.44 -71.05 12.34
C PHE A 173 13.26 -71.31 10.84
N ASP A 174 12.05 -71.19 10.29
CA ASP A 174 11.83 -71.32 8.85
C ASP A 174 12.64 -70.30 8.04
N PHE A 175 12.88 -69.09 8.58
CA PHE A 175 13.70 -68.08 7.91
C PHE A 175 15.16 -68.52 7.70
N LEU A 176 15.67 -69.52 8.45
CA LEU A 176 17.03 -70.06 8.26
C LEU A 176 17.17 -70.88 6.96
N LYS A 177 16.06 -71.21 6.29
CA LYS A 177 16.06 -71.91 5.00
C LYS A 177 16.62 -71.06 3.86
N ALA A 178 16.63 -69.73 4.01
CA ALA A 178 17.20 -68.78 3.05
C ALA A 178 18.34 -67.99 3.70
N ARG A 179 19.55 -68.10 3.15
CA ARG A 179 20.78 -67.49 3.70
C ARG A 179 20.78 -65.96 3.54
N GLU A 180 20.02 -65.46 2.59
CA GLU A 180 19.86 -64.06 2.19
C GLU A 180 19.31 -63.21 3.34
N TRP A 181 18.50 -63.79 4.24
CA TRP A 181 18.06 -63.10 5.46
C TRP A 181 19.19 -62.82 6.46
N GLY A 182 20.37 -63.45 6.29
CA GLY A 182 21.53 -63.23 7.15
C GLY A 182 21.25 -63.51 8.64
N LEU A 183 20.35 -64.46 8.92
CA LEU A 183 19.98 -64.86 10.27
C LEU A 183 20.81 -66.05 10.73
N ASN A 184 21.02 -66.14 12.04
CA ASN A 184 21.63 -67.31 12.68
C ASN A 184 20.79 -67.73 13.89
N PRO A 185 20.96 -68.96 14.41
CA PRO A 185 20.17 -69.45 15.54
C PRO A 185 20.29 -68.61 16.82
N LEU A 186 21.37 -67.83 16.99
CA LEU A 186 21.57 -66.96 18.15
C LEU A 186 20.67 -65.72 18.08
N VAL A 187 20.62 -65.05 16.92
CA VAL A 187 19.77 -63.86 16.69
C VAL A 187 18.29 -64.19 16.84
N LEU A 188 17.87 -65.41 16.47
CA LEU A 188 16.48 -65.87 16.62
C LEU A 188 16.01 -66.00 18.08
N ASN A 189 16.90 -65.92 19.07
CA ASN A 189 16.56 -66.07 20.48
C ASN A 189 16.83 -64.83 21.33
N GLN A 190 17.22 -63.70 20.72
CA GLN A 190 17.51 -62.46 21.43
C GLN A 190 16.28 -61.52 21.39
N PRO A 191 15.68 -61.18 22.56
CA PRO A 191 14.61 -60.19 22.61
C PRO A 191 15.18 -58.77 22.45
N ASP A 192 14.43 -57.88 21.79
CA ASP A 192 14.81 -56.48 21.64
C ASP A 192 14.68 -55.73 22.99
N PRO A 193 15.77 -55.19 23.56
CA PRO A 193 15.73 -54.50 24.85
C PRO A 193 14.86 -53.24 24.84
N ALA A 194 14.84 -52.50 23.74
CA ALA A 194 14.07 -51.26 23.61
C ALA A 194 12.57 -51.52 23.50
N PHE A 195 12.15 -52.71 23.06
CA PHE A 195 10.75 -53.15 23.07
C PHE A 195 10.29 -53.65 24.44
N LEU A 196 11.20 -54.28 25.21
CA LEU A 196 10.95 -54.76 26.58
C LEU A 196 10.91 -53.63 27.61
N GLN A 197 11.90 -52.73 27.61
CA GLN A 197 12.19 -51.79 28.70
C GLN A 197 11.35 -50.50 28.70
N ILE A 198 10.29 -50.44 27.89
CA ILE A 198 9.39 -49.28 27.85
C ILE A 198 8.69 -49.13 29.21
N ARG A 199 8.80 -47.92 29.80
CA ARG A 199 8.21 -47.58 31.12
C ARG A 199 6.84 -46.91 30.96
N GLY A 200 6.04 -46.93 32.03
CA GLY A 200 4.71 -46.31 32.08
C GLY A 200 3.57 -47.29 32.38
N SER A 201 2.34 -46.81 32.34
CA SER A 201 1.14 -47.65 32.50
C SER A 201 1.03 -48.69 31.38
N ALA A 202 0.27 -49.77 31.60
CA ALA A 202 0.07 -50.81 30.58
C ALA A 202 -0.39 -50.22 29.23
N ARG A 203 -1.30 -49.24 29.28
CA ARG A 203 -1.77 -48.49 28.11
C ARG A 203 -0.64 -47.74 27.41
N VAL A 204 0.16 -46.96 28.14
CA VAL A 204 1.27 -46.17 27.58
C VAL A 204 2.33 -47.08 26.96
N ARG A 205 2.71 -48.16 27.66
CA ARG A 205 3.68 -49.14 27.15
C ARG A 205 3.19 -49.80 25.87
N ASN A 206 1.96 -50.28 25.85
CA ASN A 206 1.41 -50.98 24.69
C ASN A 206 1.24 -50.04 23.49
N THR A 207 0.85 -48.78 23.72
CA THR A 207 0.75 -47.76 22.65
C THR A 207 2.12 -47.49 22.02
N ALA A 208 3.16 -47.36 22.84
CA ALA A 208 4.53 -47.16 22.34
C ALA A 208 5.07 -48.40 21.59
N ARG A 209 4.75 -49.61 22.05
CA ARG A 209 5.07 -50.86 21.34
C ARG A 209 4.35 -50.93 20.00
N LYS A 210 3.06 -50.59 19.97
CA LYS A 210 2.26 -50.56 18.74
C LYS A 210 2.85 -49.61 17.72
N LYS A 211 3.26 -48.40 18.11
CA LYS A 211 3.95 -47.45 17.21
C LYS A 211 5.20 -48.06 16.53
N LYS A 212 5.95 -48.89 17.26
CA LYS A 212 7.11 -49.61 16.71
C LYS A 212 6.70 -50.73 15.74
N VAL A 213 5.62 -51.46 16.05
CA VAL A 213 5.07 -52.50 15.16
C VAL A 213 4.49 -51.88 13.88
N ASP A 214 3.80 -50.74 13.96
CA ASP A 214 3.26 -50.02 12.80
C ASP A 214 4.36 -49.65 11.80
N ALA A 215 5.51 -49.19 12.30
CA ALA A 215 6.64 -48.85 11.44
C ALA A 215 7.10 -50.07 10.62
N LEU A 216 7.22 -51.24 11.27
CA LEU A 216 7.57 -52.49 10.59
C LEU A 216 6.46 -52.94 9.63
N TYR A 217 5.20 -52.83 10.03
CA TYR A 217 4.05 -53.12 9.16
C TYR A 217 4.15 -52.35 7.85
N GLN A 218 4.39 -51.03 7.90
CA GLN A 218 4.48 -50.20 6.69
C GLN A 218 5.62 -50.65 5.76
N ILE A 219 6.76 -51.04 6.31
CA ILE A 219 7.91 -51.51 5.53
C ILE A 219 7.58 -52.84 4.85
N PHE A 220 7.07 -53.83 5.59
CA PHE A 220 6.71 -55.13 5.01
C PHE A 220 5.52 -55.03 4.05
N PHE A 221 4.53 -54.18 4.34
CA PHE A 221 3.40 -53.92 3.45
C PHE A 221 3.86 -53.29 2.14
N LYS A 222 4.78 -52.31 2.19
CA LYS A 222 5.41 -51.73 1.00
C LYS A 222 6.16 -52.80 0.20
N GLY A 223 6.94 -53.65 0.87
CA GLY A 223 7.67 -54.74 0.21
C GLY A 223 6.75 -55.72 -0.52
N VAL A 224 5.70 -56.20 0.15
CA VAL A 224 4.68 -57.07 -0.48
C VAL A 224 3.99 -56.36 -1.65
N SER A 225 3.63 -55.09 -1.48
CA SER A 225 2.96 -54.29 -2.51
C SER A 225 3.85 -54.06 -3.73
N GLU A 226 5.14 -53.78 -3.55
CA GLU A 226 6.07 -53.60 -4.67
C GLU A 226 6.26 -54.90 -5.46
N ILE A 227 6.43 -56.02 -4.76
CA ILE A 227 6.55 -57.34 -5.38
C ILE A 227 5.27 -57.69 -6.16
N GLN A 228 4.09 -57.45 -5.58
CA GLN A 228 2.81 -57.67 -6.24
C GLN A 228 2.63 -56.78 -7.48
N LYS A 229 2.95 -55.48 -7.38
CA LYS A 229 2.82 -54.51 -8.47
C LYS A 229 3.72 -54.83 -9.67
N LYS A 230 4.92 -55.35 -9.41
CA LYS A 230 5.86 -55.76 -10.47
C LYS A 230 5.59 -57.18 -10.99
N GLY A 231 4.78 -57.97 -10.28
CA GLY A 231 4.39 -59.33 -10.67
C GLY A 231 3.92 -59.50 -12.13
N PRO A 232 3.04 -58.62 -12.68
CA PRO A 232 2.60 -58.72 -14.07
C PRO A 232 3.72 -58.58 -15.12
N GLU A 233 4.67 -57.67 -14.89
CA GLU A 233 5.81 -57.47 -15.80
C GLU A 233 6.69 -58.73 -15.84
N PHE A 234 7.00 -59.26 -14.66
CA PHE A 234 7.82 -60.46 -14.54
C PHE A 234 7.09 -61.73 -14.98
N PHE A 235 5.77 -61.77 -14.90
CA PHE A 235 4.96 -62.85 -15.47
C PHE A 235 5.19 -62.98 -16.98
N GLU A 236 5.04 -61.89 -17.74
CA GLU A 236 5.27 -61.92 -19.19
C GLU A 236 6.73 -62.26 -19.55
N LYS A 237 7.70 -61.73 -18.78
CA LYS A 237 9.11 -62.08 -18.93
C LYS A 237 9.35 -63.56 -18.64
N SER A 238 8.75 -64.12 -17.59
CA SER A 238 8.93 -65.53 -17.22
C SER A 238 8.38 -66.50 -18.26
N LEU A 239 7.34 -66.12 -19.01
CA LEU A 239 6.82 -66.92 -20.13
C LEU A 239 7.69 -66.88 -21.39
N LYS A 240 8.47 -65.81 -21.59
CA LYS A 240 9.25 -65.57 -22.82
C LYS A 240 10.74 -65.85 -22.66
N ALA A 241 11.31 -65.54 -21.51
CA ALA A 241 12.75 -65.60 -21.26
C ALA A 241 13.22 -66.98 -20.78
N GLN A 242 12.30 -67.82 -20.28
CA GLN A 242 12.66 -69.13 -19.74
C GLN A 242 12.52 -70.22 -20.81
N GLU A 243 13.64 -70.74 -21.28
CA GLU A 243 13.69 -71.76 -22.34
C GLU A 243 13.56 -73.21 -21.83
N ASP A 244 13.55 -73.43 -20.51
CA ASP A 244 13.62 -74.74 -19.85
C ASP A 244 12.32 -75.14 -19.11
N HIS A 245 11.17 -74.57 -19.51
CA HIS A 245 9.88 -74.99 -18.96
C HIS A 245 9.70 -76.50 -19.07
N ALA A 246 9.21 -77.13 -18.00
CA ALA A 246 8.87 -78.55 -18.04
C ALA A 246 7.87 -78.82 -19.18
N PRO A 247 8.05 -79.85 -20.04
CA PRO A 247 7.29 -80.02 -21.28
C PRO A 247 5.78 -79.95 -21.12
N GLN A 248 5.27 -80.50 -20.01
CA GLN A 248 3.86 -80.48 -19.65
C GLN A 248 3.32 -79.07 -19.37
N LEU A 249 4.12 -78.17 -18.78
CA LEU A 249 3.77 -76.77 -18.56
C LEU A 249 3.88 -75.97 -19.86
N GLY A 250 4.90 -76.26 -20.67
CA GLY A 250 5.05 -75.66 -22.01
C GLY A 250 3.84 -75.92 -22.90
N LEU A 251 3.32 -77.16 -22.92
CA LEU A 251 2.08 -77.51 -23.64
C LEU A 251 0.88 -76.70 -23.13
N PHE A 252 0.77 -76.53 -21.80
CA PHE A 252 -0.31 -75.76 -21.20
C PHE A 252 -0.23 -74.27 -21.54
N PHE A 253 0.97 -73.67 -21.51
CA PHE A 253 1.16 -72.27 -21.92
C PHE A 253 0.85 -72.07 -23.42
N ALA A 254 1.19 -73.04 -24.28
CA ALA A 254 0.81 -73.01 -25.68
C ALA A 254 -0.72 -73.02 -25.86
N PHE A 255 -1.45 -73.83 -25.08
CA PHE A 255 -2.91 -73.80 -25.07
C PHE A 255 -3.45 -72.42 -24.68
N LEU A 256 -2.94 -71.79 -23.62
CA LEU A 256 -3.38 -70.46 -23.21
C LEU A 256 -3.15 -69.40 -24.31
N ARG A 257 -2.02 -69.47 -25.01
CA ARG A 257 -1.72 -68.58 -26.12
C ARG A 257 -2.69 -68.77 -27.30
N LEU A 258 -3.07 -70.01 -27.61
CA LEU A 258 -4.07 -70.28 -28.64
C LEU A 258 -5.47 -69.81 -28.20
N TYR A 259 -5.81 -69.97 -26.92
CA TYR A 259 -7.09 -69.55 -26.35
C TYR A 259 -7.32 -68.03 -26.49
N GLN A 260 -6.26 -67.21 -26.40
CA GLN A 260 -6.34 -65.75 -26.58
C GLN A 260 -6.96 -65.34 -27.94
N GLN A 261 -6.77 -66.13 -28.99
CA GLN A 261 -7.39 -65.84 -30.31
C GLN A 261 -8.91 -65.96 -30.25
N SER A 262 -9.41 -67.03 -29.61
CA SER A 262 -10.83 -67.23 -29.38
C SER A 262 -11.41 -66.16 -28.46
N GLN A 263 -10.66 -65.78 -27.42
CA GLN A 263 -11.02 -64.69 -26.51
C GLN A 263 -11.16 -63.35 -27.27
N GLY A 264 -10.22 -63.04 -28.17
CA GLY A 264 -10.27 -61.86 -29.03
C GLY A 264 -11.55 -61.80 -29.89
N HIS A 265 -11.87 -62.88 -30.60
CA HIS A 265 -13.09 -62.96 -31.40
C HIS A 265 -14.37 -62.79 -30.56
N LEU A 266 -14.40 -63.37 -29.36
CA LEU A 266 -15.52 -63.24 -28.42
C LEU A 266 -15.71 -61.76 -28.00
N ASN A 267 -14.61 -61.07 -27.74
CA ASN A 267 -14.59 -59.69 -27.27
C ASN A 267 -14.93 -58.66 -28.35
N GLU A 268 -14.89 -59.00 -29.64
CA GLU A 268 -15.39 -58.13 -30.72
C GLU A 268 -16.93 -58.01 -30.75
N MET A 269 -17.65 -58.84 -30.01
CA MET A 269 -19.12 -58.93 -30.06
C MET A 269 -19.79 -57.59 -29.70
N THR A 270 -19.26 -56.88 -28.70
CA THR A 270 -19.78 -55.57 -28.27
C THR A 270 -19.68 -54.53 -29.39
N LYS A 271 -18.52 -54.43 -30.05
CA LYS A 271 -18.32 -53.54 -31.20
C LYS A 271 -19.26 -53.88 -32.35
N LYS A 272 -19.34 -55.17 -32.72
CA LYS A 272 -20.22 -55.64 -33.80
C LYS A 272 -21.69 -55.33 -33.51
N HIS A 273 -22.13 -55.50 -32.26
CA HIS A 273 -23.48 -55.15 -31.84
C HIS A 273 -23.74 -53.64 -31.91
N LEU A 274 -22.83 -52.80 -31.42
CA LEU A 274 -22.96 -51.34 -31.49
C LEU A 274 -22.96 -50.83 -32.94
N ASP A 275 -22.06 -51.35 -33.78
CA ASP A 275 -22.02 -51.03 -35.21
C ASP A 275 -23.32 -51.44 -35.91
N PHE A 276 -23.86 -52.63 -35.59
CA PHE A 276 -25.16 -53.05 -36.10
C PHE A 276 -26.28 -52.10 -35.66
N PHE A 277 -26.36 -51.79 -34.38
CA PHE A 277 -27.42 -50.95 -33.82
C PHE A 277 -27.39 -49.53 -34.40
N TYR A 278 -26.24 -48.85 -34.34
CA TYR A 278 -26.15 -47.46 -34.79
C TYR A 278 -26.15 -47.31 -36.31
N LYS A 279 -25.40 -48.15 -37.04
CA LYS A 279 -25.24 -47.98 -38.51
C LYS A 279 -26.29 -48.71 -39.33
N LYS A 280 -26.81 -49.85 -38.87
CA LYS A 280 -27.78 -50.66 -39.64
C LYS A 280 -29.22 -50.49 -39.17
N ALA A 281 -29.47 -50.50 -37.85
CA ALA A 281 -30.82 -50.36 -37.31
C ALA A 281 -31.26 -48.88 -37.29
N LEU A 282 -30.45 -48.00 -36.71
CA LEU A 282 -30.74 -46.56 -36.62
C LEU A 282 -30.28 -45.76 -37.85
N LYS A 283 -29.39 -46.32 -38.67
CA LYS A 283 -28.84 -45.68 -39.89
C LYS A 283 -28.22 -44.30 -39.61
N LEU A 284 -27.56 -44.14 -38.46
CA LEU A 284 -26.81 -42.93 -38.16
C LEU A 284 -25.61 -42.83 -39.10
N GLU A 285 -25.42 -41.64 -39.66
CA GLU A 285 -24.25 -41.29 -40.45
C GLU A 285 -23.20 -40.61 -39.58
N ASN A 286 -21.93 -40.78 -39.92
CA ASN A 286 -20.86 -40.04 -39.25
C ASN A 286 -21.01 -38.55 -39.55
N ALA A 287 -20.79 -37.71 -38.54
CA ALA A 287 -20.74 -36.27 -38.74
C ALA A 287 -19.64 -35.91 -39.75
N LYS A 288 -19.88 -34.85 -40.53
CA LYS A 288 -18.86 -34.29 -41.43
C LYS A 288 -17.71 -33.72 -40.63
N GLU A 289 -16.53 -33.70 -41.25
CA GLU A 289 -15.34 -33.05 -40.71
C GLU A 289 -15.59 -31.54 -40.56
N VAL A 290 -15.20 -30.99 -39.40
CA VAL A 290 -15.22 -29.54 -39.13
C VAL A 290 -13.77 -29.10 -39.01
N PRO A 291 -13.31 -28.13 -39.81
CA PRO A 291 -11.93 -27.68 -39.77
C PRO A 291 -11.62 -27.04 -38.41
N ASP A 292 -10.38 -27.24 -37.94
CA ASP A 292 -9.89 -26.60 -36.73
C ASP A 292 -9.79 -25.07 -36.89
N GLN A 293 -9.85 -24.36 -35.76
CA GLN A 293 -9.70 -22.91 -35.69
C GLN A 293 -8.67 -22.56 -34.61
N ALA A 294 -7.92 -21.48 -34.83
CA ALA A 294 -6.92 -20.96 -33.91
C ALA A 294 -6.90 -19.43 -33.94
N HIS A 295 -6.53 -18.80 -32.83
CA HIS A 295 -6.28 -17.36 -32.76
C HIS A 295 -4.81 -17.08 -33.10
N LEU A 296 -4.57 -16.09 -33.96
CA LEU A 296 -3.24 -15.60 -34.30
C LEU A 296 -3.08 -14.18 -33.76
N VAL A 297 -1.96 -13.91 -33.09
CA VAL A 297 -1.57 -12.57 -32.63
C VAL A 297 -0.49 -12.06 -33.57
N PHE A 298 -0.71 -10.90 -34.16
CA PHE A 298 0.23 -10.29 -35.10
C PHE A 298 0.91 -9.09 -34.44
N GLN A 299 2.22 -8.97 -34.66
CA GLN A 299 2.99 -7.78 -34.30
C GLN A 299 3.60 -7.20 -35.58
N LEU A 300 3.34 -5.92 -35.85
CA LEU A 300 3.89 -5.24 -37.00
C LEU A 300 5.37 -4.87 -36.77
N LEU A 301 6.18 -4.92 -37.83
CA LEU A 301 7.52 -4.34 -37.82
C LEU A 301 7.42 -2.80 -37.78
N GLY A 302 8.23 -2.13 -36.97
CA GLY A 302 8.13 -0.69 -36.66
C GLY A 302 8.27 0.31 -37.82
N LEU A 303 8.48 -0.15 -39.06
CA LEU A 303 8.56 0.69 -40.26
C LEU A 303 7.21 0.96 -40.92
N LEU A 304 6.16 0.23 -40.54
CA LEU A 304 4.82 0.33 -41.12
C LEU A 304 3.83 0.79 -40.05
N ASP A 305 3.03 1.83 -40.32
CA ASP A 305 2.02 2.28 -39.35
C ASP A 305 0.80 1.36 -39.33
N LYS A 306 0.41 0.87 -40.51
CA LYS A 306 -0.74 -0.02 -40.73
C LYS A 306 -0.46 -1.01 -41.86
N TYR A 307 -1.08 -2.18 -41.80
CA TYR A 307 -1.04 -3.18 -42.86
C TYR A 307 -2.38 -3.93 -42.94
N LEU A 308 -2.95 -4.05 -44.15
CA LEU A 308 -4.15 -4.85 -44.40
C LEU A 308 -3.74 -6.29 -44.65
N LEU A 309 -4.25 -7.20 -43.81
CA LEU A 309 -4.13 -8.63 -44.00
C LEU A 309 -5.44 -9.14 -44.62
N GLU A 310 -5.38 -9.55 -45.89
CA GLU A 310 -6.56 -9.99 -46.63
C GLU A 310 -7.13 -11.28 -46.09
N LYS A 311 -8.45 -11.43 -46.21
CA LYS A 311 -9.14 -12.70 -45.98
C LYS A 311 -8.51 -13.82 -46.82
N ASP A 312 -8.56 -15.04 -46.30
CA ASP A 312 -7.98 -16.25 -46.92
C ASP A 312 -6.44 -16.30 -46.99
N THR A 313 -5.74 -15.32 -46.39
CA THR A 313 -4.29 -15.41 -46.18
C THR A 313 -3.95 -16.69 -45.44
N ALA A 314 -3.02 -17.48 -46.00
CA ALA A 314 -2.66 -18.80 -45.50
C ALA A 314 -1.48 -18.75 -44.52
N PHE A 315 -1.58 -19.51 -43.43
CA PHE A 315 -0.59 -19.64 -42.37
C PHE A 315 -0.21 -21.12 -42.19
N ASN A 316 1.08 -21.42 -42.16
CA ASN A 316 1.59 -22.77 -41.97
C ASN A 316 1.68 -23.09 -40.46
N ALA A 317 1.06 -24.19 -40.04
CA ALA A 317 1.03 -24.69 -38.67
C ALA A 317 1.86 -25.98 -38.45
N GLY A 318 2.84 -26.24 -39.32
CA GLY A 318 3.70 -27.42 -39.30
C GLY A 318 3.20 -28.53 -40.22
N GLN A 319 3.62 -29.76 -39.94
CA GLN A 319 3.26 -30.94 -40.72
C GLN A 319 2.48 -31.95 -39.88
N ASP A 320 1.59 -32.69 -40.51
CA ASP A 320 0.86 -33.80 -39.91
C ASP A 320 1.74 -35.06 -39.77
N GLU A 321 1.18 -36.15 -39.22
CA GLU A 321 1.90 -37.42 -39.05
C GLU A 321 2.32 -38.08 -40.38
N ASN A 322 1.71 -37.67 -41.50
CA ASN A 322 2.02 -38.16 -42.84
C ASN A 322 3.07 -37.28 -43.55
N GLY A 323 3.47 -36.16 -42.93
CA GLY A 323 4.41 -35.19 -43.50
C GLY A 323 3.77 -34.14 -44.42
N GLU A 324 2.45 -33.98 -44.40
CA GLU A 324 1.73 -32.96 -45.16
C GLU A 324 1.58 -31.65 -44.38
N ASP A 325 1.71 -30.50 -45.05
CA ASP A 325 1.62 -29.18 -44.40
C ASP A 325 0.19 -28.86 -43.94
N ILE A 326 0.05 -28.41 -42.69
CA ILE A 326 -1.21 -27.97 -42.10
C ILE A 326 -1.36 -26.46 -42.36
N LEU A 327 -2.35 -26.08 -43.17
CA LEU A 327 -2.61 -24.69 -43.55
C LEU A 327 -3.88 -24.14 -42.91
N PHE A 328 -3.73 -23.07 -42.12
CA PHE A 328 -4.83 -22.25 -41.63
C PHE A 328 -5.08 -21.07 -42.58
N LYS A 329 -6.32 -20.62 -42.69
CA LYS A 329 -6.68 -19.43 -43.46
C LYS A 329 -7.33 -18.39 -42.58
N LEU A 330 -7.04 -17.13 -42.84
CA LEU A 330 -7.69 -16.01 -42.18
C LEU A 330 -9.17 -15.97 -42.56
N LEU A 331 -10.06 -15.94 -41.56
CA LEU A 331 -11.51 -15.97 -41.79
C LEU A 331 -12.06 -14.64 -42.30
N GLU A 332 -11.45 -13.53 -41.88
CA GLU A 332 -11.88 -12.16 -42.16
C GLU A 332 -10.64 -11.28 -42.38
N GLU A 333 -10.76 -10.25 -43.22
CA GLU A 333 -9.68 -9.29 -43.40
C GLU A 333 -9.51 -8.40 -42.14
N ILE A 334 -8.28 -8.03 -41.81
CA ILE A 334 -7.98 -7.19 -40.64
C ILE A 334 -6.91 -6.15 -40.98
N VAL A 335 -7.10 -4.91 -40.49
CA VAL A 335 -6.08 -3.87 -40.55
C VAL A 335 -5.29 -3.89 -39.25
N LEU A 336 -4.04 -4.34 -39.33
CA LEU A 336 -3.10 -4.35 -38.22
C LEU A 336 -2.49 -2.95 -38.04
N SER A 337 -2.21 -2.58 -36.80
CA SER A 337 -1.52 -1.33 -36.43
C SER A 337 -0.39 -1.60 -35.44
N GLN A 338 0.34 -0.56 -35.04
CA GLN A 338 1.33 -0.62 -33.96
C GLN A 338 0.72 -0.70 -32.55
N ALA A 339 -0.61 -0.82 -32.42
CA ALA A 339 -1.28 -0.87 -31.12
C ALA A 339 -0.95 -2.17 -30.39
N GLN A 340 -0.54 -2.04 -29.12
CA GLN A 340 -0.25 -3.15 -28.23
C GLN A 340 -0.86 -2.89 -26.85
N VAL A 341 -1.15 -3.96 -26.12
CA VAL A 341 -1.56 -3.85 -24.71
C VAL A 341 -0.34 -3.46 -23.90
N GLU A 342 -0.31 -2.22 -23.41
CA GLU A 342 0.80 -1.69 -22.60
C GLU A 342 0.74 -2.18 -21.15
N SER A 343 -0.45 -2.15 -20.54
CA SER A 343 -0.66 -2.62 -19.17
C SER A 343 -2.05 -3.19 -18.96
N LEU A 344 -2.17 -4.10 -17.99
CA LEU A 344 -3.44 -4.67 -17.52
C LEU A 344 -3.55 -4.44 -16.02
N ARG A 345 -4.62 -3.76 -15.61
CA ARG A 345 -4.89 -3.38 -14.22
C ARG A 345 -6.29 -3.85 -13.84
N THR A 346 -6.50 -4.21 -12.56
CA THR A 346 -7.84 -4.55 -12.05
C THR A 346 -8.17 -3.75 -10.80
N LEU A 347 -9.43 -3.34 -10.68
CA LEU A 347 -10.00 -2.65 -9.53
C LEU A 347 -11.20 -3.46 -9.06
N PHE A 348 -11.29 -3.74 -7.76
CA PHE A 348 -12.33 -4.57 -7.18
C PHE A 348 -12.96 -3.89 -5.97
N LEU A 349 -14.27 -3.72 -6.01
CA LEU A 349 -15.05 -3.27 -4.87
C LEU A 349 -15.46 -4.48 -4.02
N GLY A 350 -14.83 -4.64 -2.86
CA GLY A 350 -15.16 -5.70 -1.92
C GLY A 350 -16.48 -5.42 -1.22
N LEU A 351 -17.47 -6.26 -1.44
CA LEU A 351 -18.78 -6.19 -0.80
C LEU A 351 -18.95 -7.33 0.21
N GLN A 352 -19.48 -7.05 1.39
CA GLN A 352 -19.77 -8.05 2.43
C GLN A 352 -21.24 -8.02 2.83
N PRO A 353 -21.86 -9.19 3.11
CA PRO A 353 -23.20 -9.24 3.70
C PRO A 353 -23.23 -8.53 5.06
N ARG A 354 -24.30 -7.78 5.31
CA ARG A 354 -24.58 -7.21 6.63
C ARG A 354 -24.83 -8.35 7.63
N THR A 355 -23.91 -8.57 8.57
CA THR A 355 -24.16 -9.45 9.72
C THR A 355 -24.87 -8.66 10.83
N PRO A 356 -25.95 -9.18 11.44
CA PRO A 356 -26.51 -8.59 12.64
C PRO A 356 -25.48 -8.69 13.78
N ASN A 357 -25.16 -7.58 14.43
CA ASN A 357 -24.31 -7.59 15.62
C ASN A 357 -24.95 -8.43 16.74
N LEU A 358 -24.14 -9.11 17.57
CA LEU A 358 -24.60 -9.90 18.71
C LEU A 358 -25.37 -9.08 19.78
N SER A 359 -25.28 -7.76 19.73
CA SER A 359 -26.01 -6.80 20.57
C SER A 359 -27.39 -6.42 20.04
N GLY A 360 -27.78 -6.86 18.84
CA GLY A 360 -29.05 -6.50 18.22
C GLY A 360 -29.16 -5.04 17.78
N VAL A 361 -28.07 -4.26 17.83
CA VAL A 361 -28.00 -2.89 17.34
C VAL A 361 -27.31 -2.89 15.98
N THR A 362 -28.07 -2.64 14.93
CA THR A 362 -27.59 -2.41 13.56
C THR A 362 -27.33 -0.92 13.38
N HIS A 363 -26.09 -0.52 13.10
CA HIS A 363 -25.80 0.83 12.60
C HIS A 363 -26.08 0.85 11.09
N GLU A 364 -27.04 1.66 10.65
CA GLU A 364 -27.74 1.55 9.36
C GLU A 364 -27.08 2.32 8.20
N CYS A 365 -25.80 2.11 7.84
CA CYS A 365 -25.19 2.91 6.76
C CYS A 365 -25.85 2.72 5.37
N GLY A 366 -26.89 3.47 5.03
CA GLY A 366 -27.50 3.62 3.69
C GLY A 366 -28.39 2.46 3.21
N GLU A 367 -29.61 2.79 2.78
CA GLU A 367 -30.54 1.87 2.14
C GLU A 367 -30.18 1.68 0.67
N GLU A 368 -29.65 0.50 0.32
CA GLU A 368 -30.01 -0.32 -0.85
C GLU A 368 -29.06 -1.52 -0.91
N GLU A 369 -29.63 -2.73 -0.85
CA GLU A 369 -28.96 -4.03 -0.81
C GLU A 369 -28.30 -4.43 0.55
N ASN A 370 -28.39 -5.71 0.91
CA ASN A 370 -27.87 -6.28 2.16
C ASN A 370 -26.32 -6.33 2.23
N LEU A 371 -25.63 -5.46 1.47
CA LEU A 371 -24.19 -5.47 1.25
C LEU A 371 -23.58 -4.15 1.75
N LYS A 372 -22.48 -4.23 2.51
CA LYS A 372 -21.63 -3.08 2.86
C LYS A 372 -20.32 -3.16 2.05
N VAL A 373 -19.78 -2.01 1.66
CA VAL A 373 -18.41 -1.96 1.14
C VAL A 373 -17.46 -2.28 2.29
N ALA A 374 -16.61 -3.29 2.07
CA ALA A 374 -15.59 -3.74 3.00
C ALA A 374 -14.19 -3.24 2.64
N GLY A 375 -13.98 -2.86 1.37
CA GLY A 375 -12.73 -2.29 0.89
C GLY A 375 -12.73 -2.09 -0.62
N VAL A 376 -11.76 -1.31 -1.12
CA VAL A 376 -11.50 -1.17 -2.56
C VAL A 376 -10.08 -1.66 -2.81
N TYR A 377 -9.94 -2.71 -3.61
CA TYR A 377 -8.70 -3.42 -3.84
C TYR A 377 -8.25 -3.26 -5.29
N MET A 378 -6.94 -3.21 -5.52
CA MET A 378 -6.39 -3.05 -6.85
C MET A 378 -5.22 -4.00 -7.13
N ALA A 379 -5.03 -4.33 -8.40
CA ALA A 379 -3.81 -4.93 -8.91
C ALA A 379 -3.24 -4.02 -10.01
N PRO A 380 -2.19 -3.22 -9.71
CA PRO A 380 -1.48 -2.42 -10.71
C PRO A 380 -0.88 -3.24 -11.85
N VAL A 381 -0.53 -4.50 -11.59
CA VAL A 381 -0.08 -5.46 -12.59
C VAL A 381 -0.91 -6.74 -12.45
N ALA A 382 -2.04 -6.81 -13.17
CA ALA A 382 -3.00 -7.91 -13.06
C ALA A 382 -2.37 -9.29 -13.36
N SER A 383 -1.33 -9.35 -14.19
CA SER A 383 -0.61 -10.57 -14.52
C SER A 383 0.33 -11.08 -13.42
N MET A 384 0.42 -10.41 -12.28
CA MET A 384 1.20 -10.86 -11.11
C MET A 384 0.30 -11.54 -10.09
N GLN A 385 0.83 -12.54 -9.39
CA GLN A 385 0.14 -13.37 -8.40
C GLN A 385 -0.40 -12.55 -7.23
N ASP A 386 0.38 -11.56 -6.77
CA ASP A 386 0.02 -10.60 -5.72
C ASP A 386 -0.50 -9.26 -6.27
N GLY A 387 -0.56 -9.12 -7.60
CA GLY A 387 -1.00 -7.91 -8.29
C GLY A 387 0.05 -6.80 -8.40
N VAL A 388 1.29 -7.03 -7.92
CA VAL A 388 2.35 -6.01 -7.90
C VAL A 388 3.63 -6.51 -8.57
N GLU A 389 4.30 -7.50 -7.99
CA GLU A 389 5.66 -7.89 -8.40
C GLU A 389 5.89 -9.39 -8.48
N THR A 390 5.06 -10.21 -7.80
CA THR A 390 5.31 -11.66 -7.71
C THR A 390 4.75 -12.36 -8.95
N PRO A 391 5.57 -13.00 -9.80
CA PRO A 391 5.08 -13.68 -11.00
C PRO A 391 4.36 -14.99 -10.63
N PHE A 392 3.39 -15.40 -11.45
CA PHE A 392 2.78 -16.73 -11.32
C PHE A 392 3.80 -17.84 -11.62
N PRO A 393 3.69 -19.01 -10.95
CA PRO A 393 4.38 -20.22 -11.39
C PRO A 393 4.04 -20.57 -12.84
N ASP A 394 4.97 -21.19 -13.58
CA ASP A 394 4.79 -21.48 -15.01
C ASP A 394 3.50 -22.27 -15.32
N GLU A 395 3.11 -23.17 -14.41
CA GLU A 395 1.88 -23.97 -14.51
C GLU A 395 0.58 -23.16 -14.34
N PHE A 396 0.65 -21.95 -13.76
CA PHE A 396 -0.50 -21.06 -13.51
C PHE A 396 -0.37 -19.71 -14.24
N LYS A 397 0.56 -19.59 -15.18
CA LYS A 397 0.74 -18.38 -15.97
C LYS A 397 -0.55 -18.04 -16.72
N GLY A 398 -1.13 -16.87 -16.46
CA GLY A 398 -2.44 -16.49 -17.03
C GLY A 398 -3.61 -16.51 -16.04
N ASN A 399 -3.42 -17.00 -14.82
CA ASN A 399 -4.51 -17.27 -13.87
C ASN A 399 -4.75 -16.09 -12.89
N TRP A 400 -5.15 -14.93 -13.41
CA TRP A 400 -5.53 -13.78 -12.57
C TRP A 400 -7.05 -13.57 -12.52
N ALA A 401 -7.53 -12.89 -11.48
CA ALA A 401 -8.93 -12.54 -11.35
C ALA A 401 -9.27 -11.41 -12.33
N THR A 402 -10.07 -11.70 -13.36
CA THR A 402 -10.30 -10.78 -14.49
C THR A 402 -10.96 -9.45 -14.08
N LEU A 403 -11.78 -9.48 -13.01
CA LEU A 403 -12.42 -8.29 -12.42
C LEU A 403 -11.82 -7.94 -11.04
N GLY A 404 -10.60 -8.43 -10.76
CA GLY A 404 -9.94 -8.30 -9.47
C GLY A 404 -10.59 -9.15 -8.36
N GLY A 405 -10.12 -8.94 -7.13
CA GLY A 405 -10.62 -9.62 -5.93
C GLY A 405 -10.07 -8.95 -4.68
N GLN A 406 -10.57 -9.36 -3.51
CA GLN A 406 -10.01 -8.94 -2.22
C GLN A 406 -8.70 -9.66 -1.91
N TYR A 407 -8.65 -10.97 -2.19
CA TYR A 407 -7.49 -11.81 -1.92
C TYR A 407 -6.76 -12.19 -3.20
N SER A 408 -5.44 -12.04 -3.16
CA SER A 408 -4.54 -12.46 -4.22
C SER A 408 -4.40 -13.98 -4.27
N LYS A 409 -3.65 -14.48 -5.25
CA LYS A 409 -3.34 -15.91 -5.37
C LYS A 409 -2.08 -16.31 -4.62
N LEU A 410 -1.46 -15.40 -3.88
CA LEU A 410 -0.22 -15.66 -3.14
C LEU A 410 -0.50 -16.18 -1.73
N GLU A 411 0.02 -17.36 -1.41
CA GLU A 411 -0.08 -17.98 -0.09
C GLU A 411 1.04 -17.46 0.84
N THR A 412 0.66 -16.95 2.02
CA THR A 412 1.61 -16.42 3.02
C THR A 412 1.80 -17.35 4.22
N GLY A 413 1.05 -18.45 4.26
CA GLY A 413 1.11 -19.43 5.34
C GLY A 413 -0.11 -20.34 5.37
N VAL A 414 -0.25 -21.09 6.46
CA VAL A 414 -1.40 -21.98 6.69
C VAL A 414 -2.02 -21.60 8.02
N ASP A 415 -3.33 -21.43 8.06
CA ASP A 415 -4.07 -21.19 9.30
C ASP A 415 -3.91 -22.40 10.22
N ALA A 416 -3.37 -22.18 11.42
CA ALA A 416 -3.08 -23.21 12.41
C ALA A 416 -4.33 -23.97 12.90
N THR A 417 -5.51 -23.39 12.71
CA THR A 417 -6.80 -23.91 13.18
C THR A 417 -7.55 -24.68 12.09
N SER A 418 -7.62 -24.11 10.89
CA SER A 418 -8.37 -24.70 9.76
C SER A 418 -7.52 -25.55 8.82
N GLY A 419 -6.18 -25.41 8.87
CA GLY A 419 -5.25 -26.07 7.94
C GLY A 419 -5.35 -25.55 6.49
N GLN A 420 -6.08 -24.46 6.25
CA GLN A 420 -6.24 -23.84 4.93
C GLN A 420 -5.13 -22.82 4.66
N PRO A 421 -4.70 -22.65 3.40
CA PRO A 421 -3.75 -21.61 3.03
C PRO A 421 -4.32 -20.22 3.29
N VAL A 422 -3.51 -19.34 3.88
CA VAL A 422 -3.82 -17.93 4.09
C VAL A 422 -3.34 -17.16 2.87
N LEU A 423 -4.28 -16.46 2.21
CA LEU A 423 -3.99 -15.68 1.01
C LEU A 423 -3.67 -14.23 1.38
N LYS A 424 -2.63 -13.68 0.76
CA LYS A 424 -2.30 -12.24 0.85
C LYS A 424 -3.43 -11.41 0.23
N PRO A 425 -3.98 -10.39 0.88
CA PRO A 425 -4.92 -9.46 0.25
C PRO A 425 -4.23 -8.70 -0.90
N TYR A 426 -5.00 -8.31 -1.92
CA TYR A 426 -4.52 -7.35 -2.91
C TYR A 426 -4.32 -5.97 -2.25
N PRO A 427 -3.42 -5.12 -2.78
CA PRO A 427 -3.25 -3.75 -2.31
C PRO A 427 -4.56 -2.95 -2.28
N ASP A 428 -4.75 -2.10 -1.28
CA ASP A 428 -5.84 -1.13 -1.26
C ASP A 428 -5.67 -0.09 -2.37
N ALA A 429 -6.78 0.39 -2.94
CA ALA A 429 -6.77 1.43 -3.95
C ALA A 429 -6.35 2.78 -3.36
N ARG A 430 -5.50 3.53 -4.09
CA ARG A 430 -5.02 4.88 -3.70
C ARG A 430 -6.07 5.97 -3.92
N LEU A 431 -7.24 5.79 -3.30
CA LEU A 431 -8.35 6.73 -3.42
C LEU A 431 -8.13 7.91 -2.48
N GLY A 432 -8.48 9.12 -2.90
CA GLY A 432 -8.25 10.30 -2.08
C GLY A 432 -8.56 11.60 -2.81
N LEU A 433 -8.12 12.70 -2.22
CA LEU A 433 -8.12 14.01 -2.85
C LEU A 433 -6.81 14.74 -2.57
N MET A 434 -6.48 15.71 -3.42
CA MET A 434 -5.39 16.65 -3.19
C MET A 434 -5.90 18.08 -3.33
N LEU A 435 -5.33 18.96 -2.51
CA LEU A 435 -5.58 20.39 -2.53
C LEU A 435 -4.25 21.10 -2.85
N ALA A 436 -4.17 21.76 -4.00
CA ALA A 436 -3.02 22.60 -4.34
C ALA A 436 -3.36 24.07 -4.09
N SER A 437 -2.53 24.79 -3.35
CA SER A 437 -2.80 26.20 -3.04
C SER A 437 -1.53 26.99 -2.73
N PRO A 438 -1.43 28.28 -3.12
CA PRO A 438 -0.28 29.13 -2.80
C PRO A 438 -0.06 29.31 -1.30
N VAL A 439 -1.11 29.16 -0.46
CA VAL A 439 -0.95 29.27 1.00
C VAL A 439 -0.17 28.10 1.60
N LEU A 440 -0.05 26.98 0.88
CA LEU A 440 0.74 25.81 1.30
C LEU A 440 2.23 25.95 0.99
N PHE A 441 2.68 27.03 0.34
CA PHE A 441 4.10 27.32 0.21
C PHE A 441 4.67 27.78 1.56
N LEU A 442 5.31 26.89 2.31
CA LEU A 442 5.67 27.11 3.72
C LEU A 442 7.10 26.63 3.98
N GLN A 443 8.08 27.53 3.93
CA GLN A 443 9.49 27.16 3.93
C GLN A 443 10.06 26.92 5.32
N GLU A 444 9.60 27.67 6.32
CA GLU A 444 10.17 27.63 7.66
C GLU A 444 9.15 27.97 8.76
N GLY A 445 9.64 28.06 10.00
CA GLY A 445 8.83 28.45 11.15
C GLY A 445 7.91 27.34 11.65
N ALA A 446 7.23 27.62 12.77
CA ALA A 446 6.18 26.75 13.26
C ALA A 446 4.90 27.02 12.46
N ARG A 447 4.33 25.99 11.82
CA ARG A 447 3.25 26.12 10.84
C ARG A 447 2.03 25.35 11.30
N ASN A 448 0.92 26.04 11.48
CA ASN A 448 -0.41 25.48 11.71
C ASN A 448 -1.22 25.62 10.44
N ILE A 449 -1.61 24.49 9.85
CA ILE A 449 -2.42 24.47 8.64
C ILE A 449 -3.79 23.93 9.01
N SER A 450 -4.82 24.76 8.88
CA SER A 450 -6.22 24.39 9.08
C SER A 450 -6.94 24.33 7.74
N VAL A 451 -7.47 23.17 7.39
CA VAL A 451 -8.28 22.95 6.20
C VAL A 451 -9.72 22.69 6.63
N THR A 452 -10.66 23.36 5.99
CA THR A 452 -12.09 23.18 6.22
C THR A 452 -12.75 22.81 4.91
N LEU A 453 -13.45 21.68 4.88
CA LEU A 453 -14.28 21.21 3.78
C LEU A 453 -15.74 21.29 4.23
N SER A 454 -16.50 22.22 3.64
CA SER A 454 -17.94 22.32 3.85
C SER A 454 -18.63 21.35 2.89
N CYS A 455 -19.36 20.39 3.44
CA CYS A 455 -19.94 19.27 2.68
C CYS A 455 -21.47 19.26 2.82
N ASP A 456 -22.19 18.84 1.77
CA ASP A 456 -23.63 18.67 1.85
C ASP A 456 -24.03 17.25 2.28
N PHE A 457 -24.39 17.11 3.56
CA PHE A 457 -24.89 15.85 4.11
C PHE A 457 -26.38 15.60 3.82
N SER A 458 -27.10 16.56 3.23
CA SER A 458 -28.52 16.44 2.92
C SER A 458 -28.78 15.45 1.78
N HIS A 459 -27.87 15.36 0.81
CA HIS A 459 -27.97 14.48 -0.35
C HIS A 459 -27.94 12.97 -0.02
N LEU A 460 -27.39 12.60 1.15
CA LEU A 460 -27.14 11.21 1.49
C LEU A 460 -28.32 10.51 2.19
N SER A 461 -29.42 11.22 2.50
CA SER A 461 -30.61 10.68 3.19
C SER A 461 -30.28 9.83 4.43
N LEU A 462 -29.24 10.22 5.18
CA LEU A 462 -28.70 9.45 6.31
C LEU A 462 -29.60 9.54 7.55
N SER A 463 -29.75 8.42 8.29
CA SER A 463 -30.39 8.43 9.60
C SER A 463 -29.55 9.25 10.62
N ALA A 464 -30.15 9.61 11.75
CA ALA A 464 -29.41 10.30 12.81
C ALA A 464 -28.25 9.45 13.36
N ASP A 465 -28.44 8.14 13.42
CA ASP A 465 -27.43 7.18 13.86
C ASP A 465 -26.30 7.03 12.84
N ASP A 466 -26.59 7.15 11.54
CA ASP A 466 -25.55 7.13 10.50
C ASP A 466 -24.71 8.39 10.51
N LYS A 467 -25.33 9.55 10.69
CA LYS A 467 -24.60 10.81 10.87
C LYS A 467 -23.71 10.74 12.11
N ALA A 468 -24.17 10.12 13.19
CA ALA A 468 -23.38 9.89 14.39
C ALA A 468 -22.22 8.90 14.11
N ALA A 469 -22.47 7.79 13.41
CA ALA A 469 -21.45 6.82 13.06
C ALA A 469 -20.38 7.40 12.12
N ILE A 470 -20.77 8.22 11.14
CA ILE A 470 -19.85 8.94 10.26
C ILE A 470 -19.03 9.95 11.07
N ARG A 471 -19.66 10.69 11.98
CA ARG A 471 -18.95 11.62 12.88
C ARG A 471 -17.88 10.88 13.68
N THR A 472 -18.22 9.72 14.25
CA THR A 472 -17.25 8.87 14.96
C THR A 472 -16.16 8.30 14.04
N ALA A 473 -16.49 7.95 12.79
CA ALA A 473 -15.53 7.39 11.84
C ALA A 473 -14.58 8.44 11.23
N VAL A 474 -14.98 9.71 11.20
CA VAL A 474 -14.13 10.84 10.77
C VAL A 474 -13.23 11.33 11.90
N GLN A 475 -13.64 11.15 13.17
CA GLN A 475 -12.85 11.55 14.33
C GLN A 475 -11.54 10.76 14.40
N SER A 476 -10.43 11.49 14.52
CA SER A 476 -9.14 10.89 14.87
C SER A 476 -9.26 10.19 16.23
N PHE A 477 -8.67 9.01 16.38
CA PHE A 477 -8.50 8.39 17.70
C PHE A 477 -7.14 7.73 17.83
N PHE A 478 -6.64 7.63 19.06
CA PHE A 478 -5.45 6.90 19.41
C PHE A 478 -5.81 5.54 19.99
N GLU A 479 -5.02 4.52 19.67
CA GLU A 479 -5.20 3.16 20.16
C GLU A 479 -3.91 2.62 20.79
N ILE A 480 -4.05 1.97 21.95
CA ILE A 480 -3.01 1.15 22.57
C ILE A 480 -3.45 -0.31 22.47
N GLY A 481 -2.92 -1.00 21.44
CA GLY A 481 -3.24 -2.39 21.12
C GLY A 481 -2.13 -3.38 21.47
N GLN A 482 -2.33 -4.65 21.08
CA GLN A 482 -1.43 -5.76 21.44
C GLN A 482 -0.01 -5.59 20.87
N GLU A 483 0.10 -5.14 19.61
CA GLU A 483 1.40 -4.88 18.98
C GLU A 483 2.11 -3.68 19.62
N THR A 484 1.39 -2.61 19.97
CA THR A 484 1.95 -1.45 20.70
C THR A 484 2.58 -1.91 22.03
N VAL A 485 1.87 -2.70 22.83
CA VAL A 485 2.39 -3.22 24.10
C VAL A 485 3.58 -4.15 23.89
N LYS A 486 3.57 -4.97 22.83
CA LYS A 486 4.66 -5.88 22.49
C LYS A 486 5.93 -5.13 22.07
N LEU A 487 5.80 -4.10 21.23
CA LEU A 487 6.92 -3.24 20.81
C LEU A 487 7.45 -2.43 22.01
N ALA A 488 6.55 -1.85 22.81
CA ALA A 488 6.93 -1.11 24.01
C ALA A 488 7.66 -2.01 25.04
N LYS A 489 7.25 -3.28 25.19
CA LYS A 489 7.97 -4.27 26.02
C LYS A 489 9.39 -4.54 25.53
N ALA A 490 9.61 -4.57 24.22
CA ALA A 490 10.95 -4.75 23.67
C ALA A 490 11.88 -3.56 23.97
N GLU A 491 11.33 -2.37 24.23
CA GLU A 491 12.05 -1.15 24.60
C GLU A 491 11.98 -0.79 26.10
N GLY A 492 11.62 -1.73 26.96
CA GLY A 492 11.77 -1.58 28.41
C GLY A 492 10.49 -1.24 29.20
N LEU A 493 9.30 -1.36 28.61
CA LEU A 493 8.04 -1.28 29.35
C LEU A 493 7.93 -2.40 30.40
N SER A 494 7.67 -2.04 31.66
CA SER A 494 7.55 -3.03 32.75
C SER A 494 6.35 -3.97 32.60
N ASP A 495 6.50 -5.19 33.13
CA ASP A 495 5.43 -6.19 33.15
C ASP A 495 4.18 -5.70 33.88
N ASN A 496 4.33 -4.83 34.89
CA ASN A 496 3.18 -4.30 35.64
C ASN A 496 2.27 -3.44 34.77
N ILE A 497 2.85 -2.51 33.98
CA ILE A 497 2.08 -1.61 33.11
C ILE A 497 1.55 -2.37 31.89
N ALA A 498 2.38 -3.22 31.29
CA ALA A 498 1.94 -4.05 30.16
C ALA A 498 0.78 -4.99 30.55
N ASN A 499 0.82 -5.59 31.75
CA ASN A 499 -0.28 -6.39 32.24
C ASN A 499 -1.51 -5.54 32.59
N ALA A 500 -1.35 -4.32 33.13
CA ALA A 500 -2.46 -3.42 33.38
C ALA A 500 -3.19 -3.02 32.08
N LEU A 501 -2.45 -2.80 30.99
CA LEU A 501 -3.01 -2.54 29.66
C LEU A 501 -3.76 -3.75 29.09
N ILE A 502 -3.26 -4.98 29.28
CA ILE A 502 -3.82 -6.21 28.68
C ILE A 502 -4.94 -6.84 29.54
N LEU A 503 -4.89 -6.75 30.87
CA LEU A 503 -5.77 -7.47 31.79
C LEU A 503 -7.18 -6.89 31.92
N ASN A 504 -7.48 -5.75 31.31
CA ASN A 504 -8.83 -5.18 31.27
C ASN A 504 -9.49 -5.49 29.91
N PRO A 505 -10.08 -6.69 29.73
CA PRO A 505 -10.42 -7.21 28.40
C PRO A 505 -11.73 -6.64 27.85
N LEU A 506 -12.48 -5.87 28.64
CA LEU A 506 -13.73 -5.24 28.21
C LEU A 506 -13.49 -4.03 27.30
N ASP A 507 -12.34 -3.37 27.43
CA ASP A 507 -11.99 -2.13 26.72
C ASP A 507 -10.70 -2.26 25.89
N PHE A 508 -10.17 -3.48 25.69
CA PHE A 508 -8.96 -3.70 24.91
C PHE A 508 -9.27 -4.06 23.44
N PRO A 509 -8.70 -3.37 22.44
CA PRO A 509 -7.68 -2.32 22.57
C PRO A 509 -8.24 -0.99 23.07
N HIS A 510 -7.46 -0.28 23.91
CA HIS A 510 -7.89 0.99 24.52
C HIS A 510 -7.89 2.10 23.48
N ARG A 511 -9.01 2.82 23.35
CA ARG A 511 -9.18 3.91 22.38
C ARG A 511 -9.42 5.25 23.07
N PHE A 512 -8.85 6.31 22.49
CA PHE A 512 -8.89 7.68 23.02
C PHE A 512 -9.20 8.65 21.89
N ASP A 513 -10.21 9.49 22.08
CA ASP A 513 -10.68 10.43 21.05
C ASP A 513 -9.71 11.60 20.82
N ASP A 514 -8.81 11.85 21.77
CA ASP A 514 -7.81 12.92 21.68
C ASP A 514 -6.51 12.57 22.43
N TYR A 515 -5.46 13.34 22.15
CA TYR A 515 -4.13 13.11 22.73
C TYR A 515 -4.09 13.38 24.23
N THR A 516 -4.88 14.33 24.73
CA THR A 516 -4.95 14.66 26.16
C THR A 516 -5.58 13.50 26.94
N SER A 517 -6.68 12.95 26.45
CA SER A 517 -7.36 11.78 27.01
C SER A 517 -6.46 10.54 27.03
N LEU A 518 -5.66 10.32 25.98
CA LEU A 518 -4.63 9.28 25.96
C LEU A 518 -3.59 9.53 27.07
N VAL A 519 -3.05 10.74 27.15
CA VAL A 519 -2.02 11.10 28.12
C VAL A 519 -2.52 10.98 29.56
N ASP A 520 -3.75 11.44 29.84
CA ASP A 520 -4.38 11.36 31.16
C ASP A 520 -4.60 9.89 31.59
N TYR A 521 -5.04 9.03 30.66
CA TYR A 521 -5.13 7.60 30.92
C TYR A 521 -3.76 6.98 31.19
N LEU A 522 -2.75 7.29 30.38
CA LEU A 522 -1.39 6.80 30.60
C LEU A 522 -0.86 7.26 31.95
N ASP A 523 -1.08 8.51 32.36
CA ASP A 523 -0.69 9.02 33.67
C ASP A 523 -1.40 8.31 34.83
N SER A 524 -2.66 7.88 34.63
CA SER A 524 -3.40 7.08 35.63
C SER A 524 -2.75 5.73 35.92
N LEU A 525 -1.98 5.17 34.98
CA LEU A 525 -1.22 3.92 35.15
C LEU A 525 0.08 4.12 35.95
N SER A 526 0.43 5.37 36.28
CA SER A 526 1.66 5.75 36.98
C SER A 526 2.97 5.20 36.35
N PRO A 527 3.18 5.38 35.03
CA PRO A 527 4.42 4.98 34.34
C PRO A 527 5.60 5.84 34.78
N SER A 528 6.83 5.32 34.62
CA SER A 528 8.00 6.19 34.60
C SER A 528 7.96 7.12 33.37
N ALA A 529 8.75 8.21 33.39
CA ALA A 529 8.84 9.12 32.24
C ALA A 529 9.28 8.40 30.95
N GLU A 530 10.22 7.46 31.08
CA GLU A 530 10.75 6.65 29.99
C GLU A 530 9.68 5.66 29.47
N GLU A 531 8.91 5.03 30.35
CA GLU A 531 7.84 4.11 29.97
C GLU A 531 6.69 4.84 29.25
N LYS A 532 6.34 6.05 29.70
CA LYS A 532 5.34 6.91 29.06
C LYS A 532 5.79 7.31 27.66
N GLU A 533 7.06 7.69 27.51
CA GLU A 533 7.64 8.06 26.21
C GLU A 533 7.60 6.89 25.22
N VAL A 534 7.97 5.68 25.67
CA VAL A 534 7.92 4.46 24.83
C VAL A 534 6.49 4.12 24.41
N LEU A 535 5.49 4.25 25.30
CA LEU A 535 4.08 4.02 24.95
C LEU A 535 3.56 5.06 23.95
N LEU A 536 3.92 6.33 24.13
CA LEU A 536 3.54 7.42 23.21
C LEU A 536 4.23 7.31 21.86
N LYS A 537 5.42 6.71 21.81
CA LYS A 537 6.16 6.40 20.57
C LYS A 537 5.47 5.32 19.74
N TYR A 538 4.92 4.29 20.38
CA TYR A 538 4.29 3.15 19.70
C TYR A 538 2.76 3.22 19.61
N LYS A 539 2.14 4.32 20.05
CA LYS A 539 0.70 4.56 19.90
C LYS A 539 0.30 4.46 18.43
N LYS A 540 -0.85 3.84 18.15
CA LYS A 540 -1.40 3.84 16.79
C LYS A 540 -2.41 4.97 16.68
N ALA A 541 -2.19 5.91 15.77
CA ALA A 541 -3.16 6.95 15.44
C ALA A 541 -4.00 6.49 14.25
N TYR A 542 -5.31 6.56 14.38
CA TYR A 542 -6.25 6.27 13.31
C TYR A 542 -6.83 7.58 12.80
N HIS A 543 -6.55 7.87 11.55
CA HIS A 543 -7.07 9.04 10.82
C HIS A 543 -7.84 8.55 9.59
N PRO A 544 -8.95 9.21 9.19
CA PRO A 544 -9.71 8.84 7.99
C PRO A 544 -8.89 8.93 6.71
N PHE A 545 -7.89 9.82 6.68
CA PHE A 545 -6.95 9.98 5.59
C PHE A 545 -5.50 9.94 6.09
N LYS A 546 -4.63 9.33 5.29
CA LYS A 546 -3.18 9.52 5.35
C LYS A 546 -2.85 10.88 4.75
N VAL A 547 -2.24 11.74 5.57
CA VAL A 547 -1.92 13.13 5.19
C VAL A 547 -0.47 13.21 4.75
N SER A 548 -0.22 13.91 3.64
CA SER A 548 1.13 14.23 3.20
C SER A 548 1.20 15.56 2.45
N LEU A 549 2.30 16.28 2.58
CA LEU A 549 2.54 17.55 1.88
C LEU A 549 3.74 17.41 0.94
N SER A 550 3.75 18.18 -0.15
CA SER A 550 4.89 18.21 -1.09
C SER A 550 6.11 18.88 -0.47
N GLY A 551 7.22 18.15 -0.34
CA GLY A 551 8.49 18.64 0.20
C GLY A 551 9.62 18.59 -0.82
N GLU A 552 10.74 19.25 -0.50
CA GLU A 552 11.92 19.36 -1.38
C GLU A 552 12.61 18.00 -1.60
N LYS A 553 12.57 17.12 -0.59
CA LYS A 553 13.23 15.80 -0.61
C LYS A 553 12.26 14.63 -0.79
N GLY A 554 10.97 14.88 -0.84
CA GLY A 554 9.93 13.85 -0.88
C GLY A 554 8.62 14.32 -0.25
N TRP A 555 7.76 13.36 0.09
CA TRP A 555 6.53 13.61 0.83
C TRP A 555 6.83 13.90 2.31
N ILE A 556 6.29 14.99 2.82
CA ILE A 556 6.30 15.34 4.26
C ILE A 556 5.11 14.66 4.91
N PHE A 557 5.36 13.85 5.93
CA PHE A 557 4.34 13.16 6.71
C PHE A 557 4.20 13.82 8.09
N PRO A 558 3.17 14.65 8.33
CA PRO A 558 2.98 15.28 9.63
C PRO A 558 2.67 14.25 10.72
N GLU A 559 3.26 14.44 11.90
CA GLU A 559 3.01 13.57 13.06
C GLU A 559 1.78 13.99 13.87
N ASP A 560 1.41 15.28 13.82
CA ASP A 560 0.29 15.84 14.56
C ASP A 560 -0.79 16.32 13.58
N VAL A 561 -1.83 15.49 13.50
CA VAL A 561 -2.95 15.63 12.56
C VAL A 561 -4.25 15.36 13.30
N VAL A 562 -5.17 16.32 13.27
CA VAL A 562 -6.48 16.20 13.90
C VAL A 562 -7.57 16.33 12.85
N PHE A 563 -8.44 15.33 12.77
CA PHE A 563 -9.65 15.36 11.96
C PHE A 563 -10.86 15.49 12.89
N GLU A 564 -11.73 16.43 12.55
CA GLU A 564 -12.99 16.66 13.26
C GLU A 564 -14.11 16.85 12.23
N LEU A 565 -15.28 16.25 12.49
CA LEU A 565 -16.51 16.63 11.83
C LEU A 565 -17.28 17.58 12.76
N THR A 566 -17.34 18.86 12.38
CA THR A 566 -17.94 19.90 13.20
C THR A 566 -19.48 19.75 13.29
N ALA A 567 -20.10 20.45 14.23
CA ALA A 567 -21.56 20.49 14.35
C ALA A 567 -22.27 21.16 13.14
N ALA A 568 -21.52 21.90 12.32
CA ALA A 568 -22.00 22.53 11.09
C ALA A 568 -21.84 21.63 9.86
N ASP A 569 -21.57 20.33 10.06
CA ASP A 569 -21.36 19.33 9.00
C ASP A 569 -20.14 19.68 8.10
N GLU A 570 -19.10 20.31 8.68
CA GLU A 570 -17.82 20.58 8.02
C GLU A 570 -16.74 19.61 8.48
N ILE A 571 -15.95 19.08 7.55
CA ILE A 571 -14.77 18.28 7.85
C ILE A 571 -13.59 19.24 8.03
N LYS A 572 -13.08 19.32 9.25
CA LYS A 572 -11.91 20.12 9.61
C LYS A 572 -10.68 19.22 9.78
N LEU A 573 -9.57 19.66 9.22
CA LEU A 573 -8.26 19.05 9.32
C LEU A 573 -7.28 20.10 9.84
N ASP A 574 -6.71 19.87 11.01
CA ASP A 574 -5.63 20.69 11.57
C ASP A 574 -4.31 19.91 11.52
N ILE A 575 -3.26 20.54 10.99
CA ILE A 575 -1.92 19.97 10.83
C ILE A 575 -0.91 20.90 11.48
N TYR A 576 -0.07 20.35 12.37
CA TYR A 576 1.06 21.07 12.95
C TYR A 576 2.39 20.59 12.33
N LEU A 577 3.18 21.52 11.78
CA LEU A 577 4.57 21.28 11.37
C LEU A 577 5.50 22.12 12.25
N GLY A 578 6.36 21.43 13.00
CA GLY A 578 7.37 22.07 13.83
C GLY A 578 8.40 22.87 13.02
N PRO A 579 9.17 23.76 13.66
CA PRO A 579 10.13 24.65 12.99
C PRO A 579 11.30 23.92 12.32
N THR A 580 11.55 22.66 12.68
CA THR A 580 12.62 21.83 12.11
C THR A 580 12.15 20.92 10.98
N VAL A 581 10.83 20.83 10.74
CA VAL A 581 10.27 20.03 9.64
C VAL A 581 10.63 20.72 8.32
N GLU A 582 10.89 19.94 7.28
CA GLU A 582 11.35 20.47 6.00
C GLU A 582 10.33 21.41 5.31
N PRO A 583 10.79 22.25 4.35
CA PRO A 583 9.94 23.16 3.59
C PRO A 583 8.82 22.46 2.80
N VAL A 584 7.60 23.00 2.86
CA VAL A 584 6.50 22.65 1.94
C VAL A 584 6.66 23.49 0.67
N VAL A 585 6.91 22.81 -0.46
CA VAL A 585 7.29 23.43 -1.73
C VAL A 585 6.49 22.86 -2.90
N PHE A 586 6.69 23.40 -4.10
CA PHE A 586 6.00 22.94 -5.31
C PHE A 586 6.33 21.47 -5.60
N PRO A 587 5.36 20.68 -6.08
CA PRO A 587 5.59 19.27 -6.38
C PRO A 587 6.55 19.12 -7.56
N VAL A 588 7.59 18.29 -7.38
CA VAL A 588 8.52 17.91 -8.45
C VAL A 588 8.30 16.44 -8.78
N ALA A 589 7.97 16.14 -10.05
CA ALA A 589 7.56 14.81 -10.48
C ALA A 589 8.62 13.73 -10.18
N GLU A 590 9.90 14.02 -10.41
CA GLU A 590 11.00 13.09 -10.14
C GLU A 590 11.21 12.83 -8.64
N VAL A 591 10.86 13.81 -7.78
CA VAL A 591 11.02 13.71 -6.32
C VAL A 591 9.84 12.97 -5.69
N LEU A 592 8.61 13.28 -6.12
CA LEU A 592 7.38 12.69 -5.57
C LEU A 592 6.99 11.37 -6.25
N GLY A 593 7.59 11.08 -7.41
CA GLY A 593 7.36 9.87 -8.22
C GLY A 593 6.11 9.92 -9.11
N GLU A 594 5.43 11.07 -9.21
CA GLU A 594 4.17 11.24 -9.93
C GLU A 594 3.97 12.72 -10.32
N ASP A 595 3.45 12.97 -11.53
CA ASP A 595 3.20 14.33 -12.05
C ASP A 595 1.71 14.68 -11.96
N PHE A 596 1.32 15.35 -10.88
CA PHE A 596 -0.06 15.74 -10.58
C PHE A 596 -0.56 16.97 -11.35
N LYS A 597 0.29 17.60 -12.20
CA LYS A 597 -0.04 18.85 -12.91
C LYS A 597 -0.63 19.95 -12.00
N ALA A 598 -0.16 20.01 -10.76
CA ALA A 598 -0.55 21.02 -9.80
C ALA A 598 0.32 22.26 -9.94
N ASP A 599 -0.30 23.43 -9.95
CA ASP A 599 0.36 24.73 -10.13
C ASP A 599 0.97 25.27 -8.82
N TYR A 600 0.67 24.63 -7.68
CA TYR A 600 1.04 25.07 -6.34
C TYR A 600 1.47 23.89 -5.45
N PRO A 601 2.10 24.14 -4.28
CA PRO A 601 2.34 23.12 -3.27
C PRO A 601 1.04 22.40 -2.89
N VAL A 602 1.16 21.11 -2.61
CA VAL A 602 0.01 20.20 -2.55
C VAL A 602 -0.09 19.53 -1.18
N LEU A 603 -1.30 19.56 -0.64
CA LEU A 603 -1.74 18.70 0.45
C LEU A 603 -2.47 17.48 -0.14
N LYS A 604 -1.97 16.28 0.14
CA LYS A 604 -2.56 15.01 -0.29
C LYS A 604 -3.25 14.32 0.89
N LEU A 605 -4.51 13.98 0.70
CA LEU A 605 -5.36 13.22 1.62
C LEU A 605 -5.73 11.88 0.96
N GLU A 606 -4.96 10.83 1.23
CA GLU A 606 -5.22 9.48 0.72
C GLU A 606 -6.08 8.72 1.74
N LEU A 607 -7.18 8.10 1.30
CA LEU A 607 -8.09 7.36 2.16
C LEU A 607 -7.31 6.30 2.95
N ASN A 608 -7.53 6.25 4.25
CA ASN A 608 -6.89 5.28 5.11
C ASN A 608 -7.79 4.05 5.29
N PRO A 609 -7.52 2.91 4.62
CA PRO A 609 -8.33 1.71 4.73
C PRO A 609 -8.31 1.13 6.16
N GLU A 610 -7.28 1.41 6.95
CA GLU A 610 -7.16 0.95 8.34
C GLU A 610 -8.01 1.76 9.32
N ALA A 611 -8.56 2.91 8.92
CA ALA A 611 -9.41 3.75 9.78
C ALA A 611 -10.79 3.12 10.05
N ALA A 612 -11.19 2.13 9.25
CA ALA A 612 -12.45 1.43 9.46
C ALA A 612 -12.34 0.45 10.65
N THR A 613 -13.07 0.72 11.72
CA THR A 613 -13.26 -0.24 12.82
C THR A 613 -14.16 -1.41 12.37
N PRO A 614 -14.07 -2.60 12.99
CA PRO A 614 -14.88 -3.77 12.63
C PRO A 614 -16.40 -3.51 12.60
N ASP A 615 -16.87 -2.57 13.42
CA ASP A 615 -18.28 -2.19 13.58
C ASP A 615 -18.68 -0.99 12.71
N SER A 616 -17.73 -0.31 12.05
CA SER A 616 -17.97 0.85 11.19
C SER A 616 -17.94 0.50 9.70
N CYS A 617 -18.62 1.32 8.90
CA CYS A 617 -18.63 1.20 7.45
C CYS A 617 -17.31 1.70 6.85
N TYR A 618 -16.83 1.04 5.79
CA TYR A 618 -15.63 1.50 5.07
C TYR A 618 -15.88 2.91 4.53
N LEU A 619 -15.04 3.88 4.92
CA LEU A 619 -15.27 5.32 4.71
C LEU A 619 -15.54 5.72 3.25
N TYR A 620 -14.98 4.97 2.30
CA TYR A 620 -15.25 5.18 0.88
C TYR A 620 -16.74 5.07 0.52
N GLN A 621 -17.51 4.18 1.17
CA GLN A 621 -18.95 4.01 0.95
C GLN A 621 -19.70 5.34 1.08
N PHE A 622 -19.28 6.15 2.05
CA PHE A 622 -19.86 7.44 2.39
C PHE A 622 -19.26 8.56 1.56
N PHE A 623 -17.93 8.72 1.59
CA PHE A 623 -17.24 9.84 0.97
C PHE A 623 -17.39 9.90 -0.56
N ARG A 624 -17.60 8.77 -1.24
CA ARG A 624 -17.83 8.76 -2.69
C ARG A 624 -19.12 9.46 -3.13
N TYR A 625 -20.05 9.69 -2.21
CA TYR A 625 -21.33 10.34 -2.50
C TYR A 625 -21.50 11.68 -1.78
N LEU A 626 -20.51 12.14 -1.02
CA LEU A 626 -20.58 13.37 -0.24
C LEU A 626 -20.14 14.57 -1.09
N PRO A 627 -21.03 15.47 -1.54
CA PRO A 627 -20.64 16.66 -2.29
C PRO A 627 -19.87 17.65 -1.42
N VAL A 628 -18.80 18.23 -1.96
CA VAL A 628 -18.04 19.30 -1.32
C VAL A 628 -18.54 20.62 -1.86
N GLU A 629 -19.29 21.35 -1.04
CA GLU A 629 -19.75 22.67 -1.41
C GLU A 629 -18.57 23.63 -1.39
N GLY A 630 -17.72 23.60 -0.35
CA GLY A 630 -16.64 24.56 -0.19
C GLY A 630 -15.38 24.04 0.45
N VAL A 631 -14.29 24.77 0.22
CA VAL A 631 -12.97 24.52 0.79
C VAL A 631 -12.33 25.84 1.21
N ALA A 632 -11.69 25.83 2.37
CA ALA A 632 -10.83 26.90 2.85
C ALA A 632 -9.55 26.31 3.46
N ILE A 633 -8.42 26.97 3.23
CA ILE A 633 -7.14 26.64 3.85
C ILE A 633 -6.63 27.89 4.56
N ILE A 634 -6.33 27.75 5.84
CA ILE A 634 -5.71 28.80 6.66
C ILE A 634 -4.35 28.29 7.11
N ALA A 635 -3.30 29.07 6.84
CA ALA A 635 -1.96 28.80 7.33
C ALA A 635 -1.56 29.90 8.32
N ASP A 636 -1.37 29.53 9.59
CA ASP A 636 -0.77 30.39 10.62
C ASP A 636 0.67 29.97 10.86
N VAL A 637 1.61 30.87 10.57
CA VAL A 637 3.04 30.61 10.63
C VAL A 637 3.70 31.58 11.60
N LYS A 638 4.56 31.04 12.47
CA LYS A 638 5.31 31.81 13.46
C LYS A 638 6.82 31.74 13.21
N ASP A 639 7.50 32.83 13.52
CA ASP A 639 8.96 32.99 13.52
C ASP A 639 9.64 32.76 12.16
N VAL A 640 9.09 33.36 11.09
CA VAL A 640 9.71 33.38 9.76
C VAL A 640 10.90 34.35 9.74
N ARG A 641 12.07 33.91 9.27
CA ARG A 641 13.34 34.66 9.36
C ARG A 641 14.07 34.83 8.03
N ASN A 642 13.74 34.03 7.01
CA ASN A 642 14.20 34.14 5.63
C ASN A 642 13.57 35.38 4.97
N LEU A 643 14.13 36.53 5.33
CA LEU A 643 13.67 37.85 4.93
C LEU A 643 14.82 38.59 4.27
N VAL A 644 14.53 39.33 3.19
CA VAL A 644 15.48 40.25 2.60
C VAL A 644 15.18 41.65 3.10
N VAL A 645 16.14 42.24 3.80
CA VAL A 645 16.00 43.56 4.39
C VAL A 645 16.99 44.54 3.79
N GLN A 646 16.53 45.75 3.50
CA GLN A 646 17.36 46.79 2.91
C GLN A 646 16.88 48.19 3.31
N HIS A 647 17.80 49.15 3.32
CA HIS A 647 17.46 50.57 3.27
C HIS A 647 17.86 51.13 1.88
N GLU A 648 17.62 52.41 1.63
CA GLU A 648 17.74 53.02 0.29
C GLU A 648 19.09 52.80 -0.45
N ASN A 649 20.18 52.54 0.28
CA ASN A 649 21.54 52.52 -0.23
C ASN A 649 22.26 51.17 -0.05
N ALA A 650 21.67 50.18 0.64
CA ALA A 650 22.32 48.89 0.89
C ALA A 650 21.32 47.80 1.30
N ILE A 651 21.61 46.58 0.85
CA ILE A 651 21.05 45.33 1.40
C ILE A 651 21.77 45.02 2.72
N LEU A 652 21.01 44.58 3.71
CA LEU A 652 21.47 44.39 5.07
C LEU A 652 21.48 42.90 5.41
N ASP A 653 22.49 42.45 6.16
CA ASP A 653 22.57 41.06 6.64
C ASP A 653 21.80 40.93 7.96
N ILE A 654 20.68 40.22 7.92
CA ILE A 654 19.77 40.01 9.06
C ILE A 654 20.39 39.18 10.20
N ASN A 655 21.52 38.51 9.96
CA ASN A 655 22.20 37.68 10.96
C ASN A 655 23.08 38.47 11.94
N GLN A 656 23.19 39.79 11.73
CA GLN A 656 23.93 40.70 12.61
C GLN A 656 23.07 41.94 12.94
N PRO A 657 23.40 42.71 13.99
CA PRO A 657 22.70 43.94 14.28
C PRO A 657 22.77 44.94 13.11
N ILE A 658 21.61 45.39 12.61
CA ILE A 658 21.50 46.26 11.41
C ILE A 658 20.89 47.63 11.73
N PRO A 659 21.42 48.73 11.17
CA PRO A 659 20.81 50.06 11.31
C PRO A 659 19.62 50.18 10.35
N ALA A 660 18.41 49.84 10.82
CA ALA A 660 17.23 49.69 9.97
C ALA A 660 16.93 50.92 9.09
N PHE A 661 17.13 52.13 9.62
CA PHE A 661 16.90 53.40 8.90
C PHE A 661 18.19 54.09 8.43
N GLY A 662 19.30 53.34 8.37
CA GLY A 662 20.64 53.83 8.06
C GLY A 662 21.42 54.35 9.28
N ALA A 663 22.72 54.60 9.10
CA ALA A 663 23.62 55.05 10.16
C ALA A 663 23.32 56.48 10.67
N SER A 664 22.59 57.28 9.88
CA SER A 664 22.06 58.59 10.26
C SER A 664 20.59 58.65 9.81
N PRO A 665 19.65 58.11 10.61
CA PRO A 665 18.23 58.13 10.30
C PRO A 665 17.72 59.55 10.06
N ALA A 666 16.92 59.75 9.01
CA ALA A 666 16.21 60.99 8.73
C ALA A 666 14.71 60.70 8.59
N SER A 667 13.88 61.70 8.87
CA SER A 667 12.44 61.61 8.63
C SER A 667 12.17 61.26 7.16
N GLY A 668 11.31 60.28 6.91
CA GLY A 668 11.01 59.75 5.58
C GLY A 668 11.91 58.60 5.12
N ASN A 669 12.99 58.25 5.84
CA ASN A 669 13.85 57.13 5.44
C ASN A 669 13.08 55.80 5.42
N PRO A 670 13.12 55.05 4.31
CA PRO A 670 12.46 53.77 4.20
C PRO A 670 13.36 52.61 4.65
N PHE A 671 12.74 51.63 5.29
CA PHE A 671 13.28 50.29 5.55
C PHE A 671 12.37 49.26 4.89
N TYR A 672 12.92 48.56 3.90
CA TYR A 672 12.20 47.58 3.10
C TYR A 672 12.41 46.17 3.67
N ILE A 673 11.34 45.39 3.75
CA ILE A 673 11.33 44.01 4.22
C ILE A 673 10.64 43.15 3.15
N GLY A 674 11.38 42.25 2.52
CA GLY A 674 10.89 41.31 1.52
C GLY A 674 10.70 39.91 2.10
N SER A 675 9.64 39.23 1.66
CA SER A 675 9.38 37.81 1.96
C SER A 675 8.77 37.15 0.74
N GLY A 676 9.43 36.13 0.20
CA GLY A 676 8.95 35.33 -0.94
C GLY A 676 7.87 34.34 -0.52
N GLU A 677 7.73 34.12 0.79
CA GLU A 677 6.74 33.21 1.37
C GLU A 677 5.46 33.94 1.80
N ALA A 678 5.56 34.97 2.64
CA ALA A 678 4.41 35.50 3.38
C ALA A 678 3.66 36.58 2.59
N ILE A 679 4.37 37.63 2.15
CA ILE A 679 3.76 38.86 1.58
C ILE A 679 2.99 38.62 0.26
N PRO A 680 3.38 37.69 -0.63
CA PRO A 680 2.61 37.41 -1.85
C PRO A 680 1.24 36.76 -1.62
N LYS A 681 0.97 36.26 -0.41
CA LYS A 681 -0.28 35.56 -0.08
C LYS A 681 -1.39 36.55 0.31
N ARG A 682 -2.63 36.06 0.31
CA ARG A 682 -3.75 36.77 0.91
C ARG A 682 -3.69 36.66 2.44
N LEU A 683 -3.06 37.66 3.05
CA LEU A 683 -2.90 37.75 4.51
C LEU A 683 -4.19 38.24 5.17
N THR A 684 -4.56 37.61 6.29
CA THR A 684 -5.61 38.09 7.20
C THR A 684 -5.00 38.77 8.42
N ASN A 685 -3.82 38.32 8.84
CA ASN A 685 -3.03 38.91 9.91
C ASN A 685 -1.54 38.85 9.55
N LEU A 686 -0.80 39.87 9.98
CA LEU A 686 0.65 39.93 9.87
C LEU A 686 1.19 40.63 11.11
N ALA A 687 2.17 40.04 11.75
CA ALA A 687 2.91 40.62 12.85
C ALA A 687 4.41 40.64 12.53
N LEU A 688 5.01 41.83 12.58
CA LEU A 688 6.45 42.01 12.55
C LEU A 688 6.99 42.04 13.97
N ASN A 689 7.99 41.22 14.24
CA ASN A 689 8.62 41.05 15.54
C ASN A 689 10.01 41.66 15.49
N LEU A 690 10.16 42.86 16.05
CA LEU A 690 11.43 43.62 16.04
C LEU A 690 12.05 43.65 17.43
N SER A 691 13.28 43.12 17.55
CA SER A 691 14.10 43.19 18.75
C SER A 691 15.26 44.15 18.54
N TRP A 692 15.38 45.17 19.37
CA TRP A 692 16.35 46.26 19.21
C TRP A 692 17.53 46.12 20.18
N GLU A 693 18.72 46.53 19.73
CA GLU A 693 19.93 46.56 20.56
C GLU A 693 20.18 47.94 21.18
N ASN A 694 20.79 47.96 22.36
CA ASN A 694 21.28 49.18 23.03
C ASN A 694 20.21 50.27 23.23
N LEU A 695 18.94 49.88 23.37
CA LEU A 695 17.86 50.82 23.62
C LEU A 695 18.11 51.65 24.89
N PRO A 696 17.92 52.97 24.84
CA PRO A 696 17.97 53.79 26.03
C PRO A 696 16.92 53.35 27.06
N GLN A 697 17.33 53.12 28.31
CA GLN A 697 16.41 52.74 29.41
C GLN A 697 15.26 53.74 29.58
N ASN A 698 15.55 55.03 29.34
CA ASN A 698 14.58 56.10 29.33
C ASN A 698 14.95 57.10 28.23
N PHE A 699 14.19 57.11 27.14
CA PHE A 699 14.38 58.05 26.03
C PHE A 699 14.31 59.53 26.47
N THR A 700 13.49 59.84 27.48
CA THR A 700 13.40 61.22 28.01
C THR A 700 14.70 61.65 28.69
N GLU A 701 15.34 60.75 29.45
CA GLU A 701 16.62 61.03 30.11
C GLU A 701 17.78 61.03 29.12
N HIS A 702 17.78 60.11 28.15
CA HIS A 702 18.81 60.04 27.11
C HIS A 702 18.89 61.34 26.30
N TYR A 703 17.74 61.92 25.98
CA TYR A 703 17.62 63.17 25.23
C TYR A 703 17.45 64.43 26.11
N LEU A 704 17.59 64.32 27.44
CA LEU A 704 17.37 65.44 28.37
C LEU A 704 18.18 66.69 28.00
N TYR A 705 19.41 66.50 27.55
CA TYR A 705 20.34 67.59 27.20
C TYR A 705 20.10 68.20 25.81
N TYR A 706 19.22 67.59 25.02
CA TYR A 706 18.70 68.17 23.78
C TYR A 706 17.41 68.95 24.02
N ASN A 707 16.57 68.48 24.96
CA ASN A 707 15.23 68.99 25.27
C ASN A 707 15.17 70.40 25.89
N GLY A 708 16.30 71.10 26.03
CA GLY A 708 16.38 72.40 26.73
C GLY A 708 15.66 73.57 26.04
N LEU A 709 15.17 73.43 24.80
CA LEU A 709 14.58 74.52 24.01
C LEU A 709 13.41 74.11 23.08
N ASP A 710 12.76 72.94 23.31
CA ASP A 710 11.72 72.33 22.43
C ASP A 710 12.31 71.80 21.09
N PRO A 711 11.96 70.58 20.61
CA PRO A 711 10.91 69.66 21.07
C PRO A 711 11.32 68.72 22.22
N PHE A 712 10.36 68.36 23.09
CA PHE A 712 10.55 67.33 24.12
C PHE A 712 10.51 65.92 23.50
N VAL A 713 11.67 65.30 23.27
CA VAL A 713 11.76 63.95 22.70
C VAL A 713 11.40 62.89 23.76
N ARG A 714 10.41 62.06 23.44
CA ARG A 714 9.95 60.90 24.24
C ARG A 714 9.74 59.70 23.32
N ASN A 715 9.65 58.50 23.91
CA ASN A 715 9.37 57.27 23.18
C ASN A 715 8.13 57.38 22.25
N SER A 716 7.06 58.04 22.71
CA SER A 716 5.83 58.24 21.92
C SER A 716 6.00 59.07 20.63
N GLY A 717 7.13 59.75 20.47
CA GLY A 717 7.45 60.55 19.29
C GLY A 717 8.11 59.74 18.17
N PHE A 718 8.66 58.55 18.45
CA PHE A 718 9.23 57.68 17.41
C PHE A 718 8.11 56.87 16.79
N LYS A 719 7.71 57.25 15.57
CA LYS A 719 6.62 56.64 14.83
C LYS A 719 7.08 56.21 13.45
N ILE A 720 6.40 55.22 12.90
CA ILE A 720 6.58 54.74 11.54
C ILE A 720 5.24 54.64 10.83
N ASP A 721 5.29 54.82 9.52
CA ASP A 721 4.22 54.43 8.61
C ASP A 721 4.60 53.10 7.96
N ILE A 722 3.60 52.26 7.67
CA ILE A 722 3.77 50.91 7.14
C ILE A 722 2.99 50.83 5.84
N GLU A 723 3.69 50.52 4.76
CA GLU A 723 3.15 50.36 3.43
C GLU A 723 3.46 48.95 2.89
N VAL A 724 2.58 48.42 2.02
CA VAL A 724 2.76 47.14 1.33
C VAL A 724 2.82 47.37 -0.17
N LEU A 725 3.68 46.64 -0.87
CA LEU A 725 3.81 46.72 -2.32
C LEU A 725 2.80 45.78 -2.99
N ASN A 726 1.87 46.36 -3.73
CA ASN A 726 0.86 45.65 -4.53
C ASN A 726 0.92 46.14 -5.99
N ASP A 727 1.19 45.23 -6.92
CA ASP A 727 1.25 45.47 -8.37
C ASP A 727 2.09 46.72 -8.77
N GLY A 728 3.20 46.91 -8.06
CA GLY A 728 4.16 48.01 -8.27
C GLY A 728 3.81 49.32 -7.57
N GLU A 729 2.66 49.40 -6.90
CA GLU A 729 2.23 50.58 -6.13
C GLU A 729 2.31 50.30 -4.62
N TRP A 730 2.64 51.34 -3.84
CA TRP A 730 2.72 51.25 -2.38
C TRP A 730 1.39 51.66 -1.74
N ASP A 731 0.73 50.71 -1.09
CA ASP A 731 -0.51 50.92 -0.36
C ASP A 731 -0.22 51.12 1.15
N SER A 732 -0.76 52.18 1.74
CA SER A 732 -0.65 52.44 3.17
C SER A 732 -1.50 51.46 3.98
N VAL A 733 -0.85 50.69 4.88
CA VAL A 733 -1.50 49.71 5.76
C VAL A 733 -1.74 50.31 7.15
N ALA A 734 -0.77 51.04 7.70
CA ALA A 734 -0.91 51.70 9.00
C ALA A 734 -0.05 52.96 9.08
N THR A 735 -0.55 54.01 9.74
CA THR A 735 0.18 55.29 9.88
C THR A 735 0.38 55.68 11.34
N GLY A 736 1.51 56.30 11.66
CA GLY A 736 1.80 56.84 12.99
C GLY A 736 2.00 55.77 14.06
N VAL A 737 2.46 54.58 13.67
CA VAL A 737 2.63 53.42 14.56
C VAL A 737 3.88 53.62 15.41
N GLN A 738 3.76 53.55 16.74
CA GLN A 738 4.88 53.79 17.64
C GLN A 738 5.98 52.71 17.51
N LEU A 739 7.21 53.12 17.17
CA LEU A 739 8.32 52.23 16.83
C LEU A 739 8.81 51.35 17.99
N PHE A 740 8.87 51.88 19.22
CA PHE A 740 9.30 51.11 20.39
C PHE A 740 8.18 50.94 21.41
N ARG A 741 7.80 49.68 21.68
CA ARG A 741 6.89 49.30 22.77
C ARG A 741 7.68 48.59 23.85
N ILE A 742 7.70 49.15 25.05
CA ILE A 742 8.46 48.62 26.21
C ILE A 742 7.50 47.81 27.08
N GLN A 743 7.73 46.51 27.22
CA GLN A 743 7.08 45.67 28.23
C GLN A 743 8.01 45.53 29.45
N TYR A 744 7.44 45.62 30.66
CA TYR A 744 8.15 45.39 31.91
C TYR A 744 7.70 44.04 32.49
N GLU A 745 8.61 43.06 32.59
CA GLU A 745 8.35 41.78 33.26
C GLU A 745 8.68 41.88 34.75
N GLY A 746 7.66 41.85 35.61
CA GLY A 746 7.82 41.66 37.07
C GLY A 746 8.39 42.85 37.86
N THR A 747 8.42 42.71 39.19
CA THR A 747 8.80 43.76 40.16
C THR A 747 10.28 43.75 40.60
N ASP A 748 11.08 42.76 40.20
CA ASP A 748 12.51 42.66 40.55
C ASP A 748 13.40 42.77 39.30
N VAL A 749 13.90 43.98 39.06
CA VAL A 749 14.69 44.34 37.88
C VAL A 749 16.18 44.10 38.14
N LYS A 750 16.80 43.18 37.39
CA LYS A 750 18.24 43.28 37.08
C LYS A 750 18.41 44.35 36.00
N LEU A 751 19.15 45.41 36.30
CA LEU A 751 19.51 46.45 35.33
C LEU A 751 20.20 45.83 34.10
N GLY A 752 19.57 45.95 32.92
CA GLY A 752 20.22 45.65 31.64
C GLY A 752 19.42 44.87 30.58
N GLN A 753 18.18 44.45 30.85
CA GLN A 753 17.39 43.69 29.86
C GLN A 753 15.97 44.24 29.74
N ALA A 754 15.82 45.40 29.09
CA ALA A 754 14.53 45.78 28.50
C ALA A 754 14.56 45.29 27.05
N ILE A 755 13.85 44.20 26.75
CA ILE A 755 13.58 43.80 25.36
C ILE A 755 12.35 44.60 24.94
N SER A 756 12.52 45.60 24.06
CA SER A 756 11.34 46.20 23.43
C SER A 756 10.92 45.31 22.28
N TYR A 757 9.70 44.81 22.35
CA TYR A 757 9.08 44.05 21.28
C TYR A 757 8.13 44.98 20.55
N PHE A 758 8.45 45.33 19.31
CA PHE A 758 7.43 45.88 18.43
C PHE A 758 6.66 44.69 17.83
N LYS A 759 5.36 44.61 18.11
CA LYS A 759 4.39 43.80 17.39
C LYS A 759 3.37 44.73 16.76
N ALA A 760 3.40 44.91 15.44
CA ALA A 760 2.30 45.52 14.70
C ALA A 760 1.45 44.41 14.11
N GLU A 761 0.27 44.18 14.66
CA GLU A 761 -0.76 43.37 14.00
C GLU A 761 -1.43 44.24 12.94
N LEU A 762 -1.27 43.84 11.67
CA LEU A 762 -1.87 44.51 10.53
C LEU A 762 -3.12 43.73 10.13
N ASP A 763 -4.29 44.37 10.27
CA ASP A 763 -5.57 43.83 9.85
C ASP A 763 -5.81 44.22 8.39
N PHE A 764 -5.79 43.22 7.50
CA PHE A 764 -5.99 43.41 6.06
C PHE A 764 -7.47 43.33 5.63
N SER A 765 -8.42 43.21 6.56
CA SER A 765 -9.86 43.12 6.26
C SER A 765 -10.40 44.31 5.46
N ALA A 766 -9.81 45.49 5.62
CA ALA A 766 -10.16 46.70 4.87
C ALA A 766 -9.66 46.68 3.40
N LEU A 767 -8.51 46.05 3.11
CA LEU A 767 -8.01 45.87 1.74
C LEU A 767 -8.85 44.86 0.95
N ASP A 768 -9.40 43.87 1.64
CA ASP A 768 -10.25 42.81 1.07
C ASP A 768 -11.57 43.39 0.52
N ALA A 769 -12.13 44.43 1.14
CA ALA A 769 -13.31 45.14 0.64
C ALA A 769 -13.02 45.95 -0.65
N ALA A 770 -11.81 46.50 -0.79
CA ALA A 770 -11.38 47.19 -2.01
C ALA A 770 -11.11 46.21 -3.16
N ARG A 771 -10.50 45.05 -2.87
CA ARG A 771 -10.34 43.94 -3.84
C ARG A 771 -11.70 43.34 -4.26
N LYS A 772 -12.65 43.19 -3.33
CA LYS A 772 -14.04 42.77 -3.64
C LYS A 772 -14.78 43.74 -4.56
N ASN A 773 -14.57 45.04 -4.43
CA ASN A 773 -15.21 46.04 -5.28
C ASN A 773 -14.65 46.07 -6.72
N ASN A 774 -13.38 45.70 -6.91
CA ASN A 774 -12.80 45.50 -8.25
C ASN A 774 -13.16 44.14 -8.88
N LEU A 775 -13.51 43.13 -8.07
CA LEU A 775 -14.06 41.85 -8.52
C LEU A 775 -15.59 41.86 -8.73
N MET A 776 -16.34 42.72 -8.04
CA MET A 776 -17.80 42.89 -8.27
C MET A 776 -18.13 43.51 -9.64
N ASN A 777 -17.17 44.16 -10.30
CA ASN A 777 -17.31 44.59 -11.70
C ASN A 777 -16.99 43.47 -12.72
N LEU A 778 -16.73 42.25 -12.26
CA LEU A 778 -16.53 41.05 -13.08
C LEU A 778 -17.33 39.85 -12.55
N ALA A 779 -18.52 40.08 -11.98
CA ALA A 779 -19.50 39.01 -11.86
C ALA A 779 -19.99 38.62 -13.26
N PRO A 780 -19.97 37.33 -13.66
CA PRO A 780 -20.75 36.89 -14.80
C PRO A 780 -22.22 37.05 -14.42
N ALA A 781 -22.93 37.94 -15.12
CA ALA A 781 -24.38 37.91 -15.14
C ALA A 781 -24.84 36.47 -15.48
N GLY A 782 -25.77 35.95 -14.69
CA GLY A 782 -26.13 34.53 -14.62
C GLY A 782 -26.47 33.86 -15.96
N SER A 783 -26.33 32.52 -15.96
CA SER A 783 -26.81 31.51 -16.91
C SER A 783 -26.91 31.92 -18.41
N PRO A 784 -26.15 31.30 -19.33
CA PRO A 784 -26.28 31.56 -20.76
C PRO A 784 -27.46 30.77 -21.34
N THR A 785 -28.68 31.21 -21.07
CA THR A 785 -29.87 30.81 -21.82
C THR A 785 -30.73 31.99 -22.22
N THR A 786 -30.16 33.12 -22.67
CA THR A 786 -30.89 34.01 -23.60
C THR A 786 -30.00 34.94 -24.43
N ASN A 787 -30.21 34.91 -25.75
CA ASN A 787 -29.98 35.96 -26.74
C ASN A 787 -28.55 36.47 -27.06
N ARG A 788 -27.75 35.57 -27.65
CA ARG A 788 -26.59 35.89 -28.52
C ARG A 788 -26.89 36.94 -29.63
N ALA A 789 -28.16 37.08 -30.03
CA ALA A 789 -28.60 38.00 -31.08
C ALA A 789 -28.83 39.45 -30.60
N SER A 790 -28.98 39.70 -29.28
CA SER A 790 -29.29 41.05 -28.78
C SER A 790 -28.04 41.92 -28.60
N LEU A 791 -26.95 41.35 -28.08
CA LEU A 791 -25.69 42.05 -27.85
C LEU A 791 -25.00 42.47 -29.16
N VAL A 792 -25.03 41.59 -30.17
CA VAL A 792 -24.47 41.87 -31.50
C VAL A 792 -25.25 42.98 -32.21
N ASN A 793 -26.58 43.01 -32.06
CA ASN A 793 -27.41 44.07 -32.65
C ASN A 793 -27.29 45.42 -31.92
N SER A 794 -27.03 45.42 -30.61
CA SER A 794 -26.77 46.65 -29.83
C SER A 794 -25.45 47.32 -30.25
N ILE A 795 -24.38 46.53 -30.42
CA ILE A 795 -23.06 47.05 -30.80
C ILE A 795 -23.03 47.49 -32.28
N ILE A 796 -23.75 46.79 -33.17
CA ILE A 796 -23.91 47.21 -34.58
C ILE A 796 -24.76 48.48 -34.69
N GLY A 797 -25.70 48.69 -33.76
CA GLY A 797 -26.53 49.90 -33.67
C GLY A 797 -25.74 51.16 -33.30
N GLU A 798 -24.75 51.03 -32.41
CA GLU A 798 -23.92 52.17 -31.96
C GLU A 798 -22.79 52.54 -32.94
N LEU A 799 -22.32 51.60 -33.77
CA LEU A 799 -21.18 51.80 -34.68
C LEU A 799 -21.53 52.31 -36.09
N ASN A 800 -22.81 52.50 -36.42
CA ASN A 800 -23.28 53.15 -37.66
C ASN A 800 -22.60 52.68 -38.97
N LEU A 801 -22.35 51.36 -39.11
CA LEU A 801 -21.67 50.78 -40.28
C LEU A 801 -22.63 50.65 -41.47
N GLY A 802 -22.30 51.33 -42.57
CA GLY A 802 -23.23 51.66 -43.66
C GLY A 802 -23.55 50.58 -44.71
N ASN A 803 -22.94 49.39 -44.70
CA ASN A 803 -23.35 48.31 -45.62
C ASN A 803 -23.21 46.88 -45.04
N ASN A 804 -24.01 45.95 -45.58
CA ASN A 804 -24.10 44.57 -45.07
C ASN A 804 -22.79 43.78 -45.23
N SER A 805 -21.96 44.08 -46.24
CA SER A 805 -20.66 43.43 -46.42
C SER A 805 -19.64 43.80 -45.34
N GLN A 806 -19.67 45.05 -44.85
CA GLN A 806 -18.87 45.50 -43.71
C GLN A 806 -19.38 44.92 -42.39
N LYS A 807 -20.70 44.76 -42.23
CA LYS A 807 -21.29 44.10 -41.06
C LYS A 807 -20.90 42.62 -40.97
N ASP A 808 -20.90 41.88 -42.08
CA ASP A 808 -20.48 40.47 -42.10
C ASP A 808 -18.97 40.30 -41.91
N LYS A 809 -18.16 41.21 -42.45
CA LYS A 809 -16.71 41.23 -42.16
C LYS A 809 -16.44 41.57 -40.70
N PHE A 810 -17.18 42.51 -40.11
CA PHE A 810 -17.03 42.86 -38.70
C PHE A 810 -17.52 41.73 -37.80
N ALA A 811 -18.63 41.06 -38.12
CA ALA A 811 -19.13 39.91 -37.36
C ALA A 811 -18.16 38.72 -37.40
N ASN A 812 -17.55 38.44 -38.56
CA ASN A 812 -16.53 37.39 -38.67
C ASN A 812 -15.20 37.79 -38.00
N LEU A 813 -14.81 39.07 -38.07
CA LEU A 813 -13.64 39.58 -37.36
C LEU A 813 -13.87 39.58 -35.84
N PHE A 814 -15.08 39.90 -35.38
CA PHE A 814 -15.50 39.90 -33.98
C PHE A 814 -15.66 38.47 -33.44
N ALA A 815 -16.17 37.52 -34.24
CA ALA A 815 -16.17 36.10 -33.88
C ALA A 815 -14.74 35.53 -33.81
N CYS A 816 -13.85 35.95 -34.71
CA CYS A 816 -12.43 35.57 -34.68
C CYS A 816 -11.66 36.27 -33.54
N LEU A 817 -12.01 37.51 -33.20
CA LEU A 817 -11.48 38.26 -32.06
C LEU A 817 -12.03 37.73 -30.74
N CYS A 818 -13.29 37.28 -30.66
CA CYS A 818 -13.84 36.60 -29.50
C CYS A 818 -13.29 35.18 -29.35
N ALA A 819 -13.01 34.45 -30.43
CA ALA A 819 -12.30 33.17 -30.33
C ALA A 819 -10.83 33.34 -29.90
N LYS A 820 -10.15 34.40 -30.39
CA LYS A 820 -8.80 34.77 -29.94
C LYS A 820 -8.77 35.43 -28.56
N ALA A 821 -9.81 36.14 -28.14
CA ALA A 821 -9.95 36.73 -26.83
C ALA A 821 -10.40 35.68 -25.81
N ILE A 822 -11.25 34.70 -26.14
CA ILE A 822 -11.52 33.59 -25.22
C ILE A 822 -10.24 32.74 -25.03
N SER A 823 -9.37 32.65 -26.05
CA SER A 823 -8.04 32.05 -25.92
C SER A 823 -6.98 32.93 -25.21
N LYS A 824 -7.19 34.24 -25.05
CA LYS A 824 -6.22 35.18 -24.40
C LYS A 824 -6.72 35.90 -23.15
N THR A 825 -8.03 35.87 -22.88
CA THR A 825 -8.72 36.56 -21.79
C THR A 825 -9.13 35.58 -20.70
N VAL A 826 -9.10 34.25 -20.96
CA VAL A 826 -9.02 33.23 -19.89
C VAL A 826 -7.62 33.16 -19.26
N PHE A 827 -6.62 33.80 -19.87
CA PHE A 827 -5.21 33.83 -19.42
C PHE A 827 -4.66 35.26 -19.17
N GLY A 828 -5.53 36.25 -18.95
CA GLY A 828 -5.13 37.67 -18.97
C GLY A 828 -5.61 38.57 -17.83
N LEU A 829 -6.29 38.04 -16.80
CA LEU A 829 -6.69 38.81 -15.60
C LEU A 829 -6.41 38.10 -14.27
N ALA A 830 -5.77 36.94 -14.30
CA ALA A 830 -4.83 36.55 -13.26
C ALA A 830 -3.44 36.89 -13.83
N GLY A 831 -2.50 37.35 -13.01
CA GLY A 831 -1.10 37.50 -13.44
C GLY A 831 -0.69 36.27 -14.23
N ALA A 832 -0.05 36.47 -15.39
CA ALA A 832 0.37 35.38 -16.25
C ALA A 832 1.03 34.29 -15.37
N PRO A 833 0.67 33.01 -15.51
CA PRO A 833 1.42 31.97 -14.85
C PRO A 833 2.83 32.09 -15.42
N LEU A 834 3.77 32.49 -14.56
CA LEU A 834 5.17 32.26 -14.83
C LEU A 834 5.25 30.80 -15.26
N GLN A 835 5.76 30.55 -16.46
CA GLN A 835 6.33 29.25 -16.77
C GLN A 835 7.45 29.06 -15.75
N HIS A 836 7.12 28.55 -14.57
CA HIS A 836 8.09 28.03 -13.63
C HIS A 836 8.55 26.71 -14.21
N THR A 837 9.43 26.81 -15.21
CA THR A 837 10.48 25.83 -15.38
C THR A 837 11.12 25.65 -14.00
N SER A 838 11.43 24.41 -13.65
CA SER A 838 12.08 23.93 -12.45
C SER A 838 13.47 24.54 -12.13
N GLU A 839 13.77 25.71 -12.70
CA GLU A 839 14.92 26.54 -12.40
C GLU A 839 14.54 27.57 -11.32
N VAL A 840 14.87 27.23 -10.07
CA VAL A 840 15.32 28.16 -9.02
C VAL A 840 14.40 29.38 -8.76
N ILE A 841 13.41 29.22 -7.87
CA ILE A 841 12.80 30.36 -7.14
C ILE A 841 13.33 30.38 -5.69
N ASN A 842 14.64 30.14 -5.51
CA ASN A 842 15.25 30.07 -4.17
C ASN A 842 15.98 31.35 -3.75
N GLU A 843 16.11 32.35 -4.62
CA GLU A 843 16.72 33.63 -4.23
C GLU A 843 15.63 34.70 -4.16
N LEU A 844 15.27 35.06 -2.92
CA LEU A 844 14.55 36.30 -2.63
C LEU A 844 15.39 37.46 -3.17
N GLU A 845 14.93 38.11 -4.24
CA GLU A 845 15.64 39.27 -4.79
C GLU A 845 15.47 40.52 -3.89
N PRO A 846 16.46 41.43 -3.85
CA PRO A 846 16.33 42.75 -3.25
C PRO A 846 15.22 43.59 -3.89
N TYR A 847 14.64 44.54 -3.15
CA TYR A 847 13.63 45.44 -3.71
C TYR A 847 14.24 46.34 -4.80
N THR A 848 13.56 46.42 -5.93
CA THR A 848 13.86 47.33 -7.05
C THR A 848 12.60 48.11 -7.46
N LEU A 849 12.77 49.18 -8.24
CA LEU A 849 11.64 49.92 -8.81
C LEU A 849 10.77 49.09 -9.77
N PHE A 850 11.22 47.89 -10.17
CA PHE A 850 10.46 46.98 -11.03
C PHE A 850 9.73 45.88 -10.24
N SER A 851 10.03 45.75 -8.94
CA SER A 851 9.35 44.81 -8.06
C SER A 851 7.85 45.08 -8.08
N GLN A 852 7.06 44.02 -8.29
CA GLN A 852 5.60 44.12 -8.39
C GLN A 852 4.93 43.87 -7.04
N ASN A 853 5.38 42.87 -6.28
CA ASN A 853 4.74 42.41 -5.05
C ASN A 853 5.82 41.89 -4.07
N GLY A 854 5.41 41.50 -2.85
CA GLY A 854 6.27 40.73 -1.94
C GLY A 854 7.12 41.55 -0.95
N PHE A 855 6.88 42.87 -0.85
CA PHE A 855 7.63 43.77 0.03
C PHE A 855 6.73 44.61 0.93
N LEU A 856 7.24 44.90 2.13
CA LEU A 856 6.74 45.89 3.08
C LEU A 856 7.76 47.03 3.18
N LYS A 857 7.27 48.24 3.43
CA LYS A 857 8.09 49.43 3.65
C LYS A 857 7.70 50.08 4.96
N LEU A 858 8.64 50.15 5.89
CA LEU A 858 8.53 50.95 7.12
C LEU A 858 9.17 52.31 6.86
N VAL A 859 8.40 53.39 6.95
CA VAL A 859 8.87 54.76 6.73
C VAL A 859 9.00 55.45 8.08
N LEU A 860 10.17 56.00 8.39
CA LEU A 860 10.38 56.76 9.62
C LEU A 860 9.56 58.07 9.59
N GLY A 861 8.75 58.32 10.62
CA GLY A 861 7.87 59.49 10.73
C GLY A 861 8.61 60.80 11.06
N ASP A 862 7.96 61.71 11.79
CA ASP A 862 8.41 63.10 12.02
C ASP A 862 9.66 63.27 12.93
N GLN A 863 10.40 62.21 13.26
CA GLN A 863 11.51 62.27 14.22
C GLN A 863 12.71 61.45 13.72
N ASP A 864 13.88 62.09 13.67
CA ASP A 864 15.15 61.58 13.13
C ASP A 864 16.13 61.14 14.25
N PHE A 865 15.61 60.95 15.47
CA PHE A 865 16.40 60.70 16.68
C PHE A 865 17.37 61.84 17.03
N LEU A 866 17.15 63.05 16.49
CA LEU A 866 18.01 64.22 16.62
C LEU A 866 19.38 64.09 15.90
N HIS A 867 19.50 63.23 14.88
CA HIS A 867 20.73 63.13 14.10
C HIS A 867 21.02 64.42 13.32
N ASP A 868 20.00 65.13 12.82
CA ASP A 868 20.16 66.42 12.13
C ASP A 868 20.57 67.54 13.11
N GLU A 869 20.01 67.53 14.33
CA GLU A 869 20.31 68.56 15.33
C GLU A 869 21.61 68.32 16.11
N PHE A 870 22.11 67.09 16.16
CA PHE A 870 23.26 66.72 17.00
C PHE A 870 24.56 67.48 16.71
N PRO A 871 25.01 67.64 15.45
CA PRO A 871 26.23 68.39 15.16
C PRO A 871 26.14 69.84 15.65
N ASP A 872 25.01 70.49 15.40
CA ASP A 872 24.77 71.89 15.77
C ASP A 872 24.73 72.06 17.29
N LYS A 873 23.99 71.21 18.01
CA LYS A 873 23.84 71.27 19.47
C LYS A 873 25.16 70.95 20.18
N THR A 874 25.93 70.00 19.66
CA THR A 874 27.26 69.65 20.21
C THR A 874 28.26 70.79 20.05
N VAL A 875 28.26 71.48 18.90
CA VAL A 875 29.10 72.66 18.67
C VAL A 875 28.69 73.80 19.61
N LEU A 876 27.39 74.09 19.73
CA LEU A 876 26.87 75.14 20.62
C LEU A 876 27.25 74.89 22.09
N GLN A 877 27.09 73.66 22.58
CA GLN A 877 27.44 73.30 23.97
C GLN A 877 28.96 73.26 24.20
N SER A 878 29.74 72.82 23.20
CA SER A 878 31.21 72.85 23.27
C SER A 878 31.77 74.27 23.27
N GLN A 879 31.12 75.21 22.55
CA GLN A 879 31.42 76.65 22.59
C GLN A 879 31.02 77.27 23.93
N ALA A 880 29.85 76.91 24.48
CA ALA A 880 29.42 77.35 25.80
C ALA A 880 30.37 76.89 26.93
N LYS A 881 31.02 75.73 26.77
CA LYS A 881 32.06 75.21 27.68
C LYS A 881 33.48 75.74 27.41
N GLY A 882 33.68 76.61 26.41
CA GLY A 882 34.99 77.14 26.05
C GLY A 882 35.96 76.13 25.44
N MET A 883 35.48 74.95 25.03
CA MET A 883 36.31 73.87 24.44
C MET A 883 36.66 74.13 22.97
N ILE A 884 35.92 75.01 22.30
CA ILE A 884 36.16 75.45 20.92
C ILE A 884 36.06 76.99 20.87
N PRO A 885 37.03 77.71 20.27
CA PRO A 885 36.91 79.16 20.09
C PRO A 885 35.75 79.52 19.15
N PHE A 886 34.99 80.57 19.48
CA PHE A 886 33.79 81.06 18.76
C PHE A 886 33.97 81.43 17.26
N ARG A 887 35.15 81.21 16.65
CA ARG A 887 35.49 81.66 15.29
C ARG A 887 35.13 80.71 14.14
N ARG A 888 34.55 79.53 14.40
CA ARG A 888 34.10 78.63 13.32
C ARG A 888 32.62 78.87 13.03
N LEU A 889 32.35 79.55 11.91
CA LEU A 889 31.03 79.93 11.44
C LEU A 889 30.14 78.69 11.23
N LEU A 890 29.01 78.63 11.94
CA LEU A 890 27.91 77.73 11.57
C LEU A 890 27.28 78.24 10.26
N LYS A 891 26.96 77.31 9.34
CA LYS A 891 26.24 77.65 8.11
C LYS A 891 24.87 78.21 8.52
N ASP A 892 24.58 79.43 8.05
CA ASP A 892 23.31 80.18 8.23
C ASP A 892 23.07 80.91 9.57
N ALA A 893 24.10 81.19 10.38
CA ALA A 893 23.98 82.06 11.57
C ALA A 893 24.54 83.49 11.32
N ILE A 894 23.76 84.54 11.64
CA ILE A 894 24.24 85.94 11.68
C ILE A 894 24.74 86.22 13.11
N TYR A 895 26.02 86.59 13.26
CA TYR A 895 26.64 86.94 14.53
C TYR A 895 26.72 88.47 14.71
N ASN A 896 26.35 88.98 15.88
CA ASN A 896 26.64 90.37 16.29
C ASN A 896 27.89 90.42 17.20
N TYR A 897 28.56 91.57 17.25
CA TYR A 897 29.86 91.80 17.90
C TYR A 897 29.93 91.47 19.42
N ASP A 898 28.78 91.22 20.07
CA ASP A 898 28.68 90.89 21.49
C ASP A 898 28.39 89.39 21.79
N GLY A 899 28.53 88.49 20.81
CA GLY A 899 28.57 87.03 21.05
C GLY A 899 27.22 86.33 21.22
N ALA A 900 26.08 87.00 20.96
CA ALA A 900 24.77 86.36 20.91
C ALA A 900 24.48 85.77 19.52
N ILE A 901 23.93 84.54 19.48
CA ILE A 901 23.58 83.80 18.26
C ILE A 901 22.13 84.08 17.90
N ILE A 902 21.87 84.51 16.65
CA ILE A 902 20.51 84.62 16.10
C ILE A 902 20.39 83.60 14.94
N ARG A 903 19.46 82.65 15.07
CA ARG A 903 19.00 81.82 13.94
C ARG A 903 17.71 82.42 13.39
N GLN A 904 17.62 82.58 12.07
CA GLN A 904 16.39 83.00 11.40
C GLN A 904 15.70 81.76 10.82
N GLY A 905 14.72 81.21 11.55
CA GLY A 905 13.77 80.22 11.04
C GLY A 905 12.49 80.92 10.62
N ALA A 906 11.83 80.40 9.58
CA ALA A 906 10.79 81.10 8.82
C ALA A 906 9.57 81.62 9.60
N ASN A 907 9.39 81.33 10.90
CA ASN A 907 8.26 81.86 11.69
C ASN A 907 8.52 82.16 13.18
N ASN A 908 9.76 82.24 13.70
CA ASN A 908 10.01 82.81 15.05
C ASN A 908 11.50 83.19 15.26
N SER A 909 11.74 84.34 15.92
CA SER A 909 13.08 84.86 16.26
C SER A 909 13.35 84.68 17.76
N TRP A 910 14.44 84.02 18.15
CA TRP A 910 14.88 83.90 19.55
C TRP A 910 16.26 84.53 19.75
N ILE A 911 16.43 85.30 20.83
CA ILE A 911 17.71 85.88 21.27
C ILE A 911 18.16 85.09 22.48
N ALA A 912 19.28 84.36 22.40
CA ALA A 912 19.87 83.73 23.57
C ALA A 912 20.69 84.75 24.37
N SER A 913 20.18 85.16 25.52
CA SER A 913 20.88 85.94 26.53
C SER A 913 21.91 85.08 27.30
N ALA A 914 22.91 85.72 27.92
CA ALA A 914 23.87 85.03 28.80
C ALA A 914 23.20 84.28 29.98
N ALA A 915 21.95 84.60 30.32
CA ALA A 915 21.14 83.88 31.31
C ALA A 915 20.52 82.57 30.76
N GLU A 916 20.31 82.46 29.44
CA GLU A 916 19.89 81.20 28.79
C GLU A 916 21.08 80.26 28.58
N ALA A 917 22.30 80.80 28.43
CA ALA A 917 23.53 80.01 28.46
C ALA A 917 23.72 79.23 29.78
N ALA A 918 23.14 79.74 30.89
CA ALA A 918 23.16 79.07 32.20
C ALA A 918 22.12 77.94 32.35
N LYS A 919 21.22 77.75 31.37
CA LYS A 919 20.29 76.60 31.32
C LYS A 919 20.91 75.36 30.67
N PHE A 920 22.08 75.48 30.05
CA PHE A 920 22.81 74.32 29.53
C PHE A 920 23.44 73.55 30.68
N SER A 921 23.13 72.25 30.76
CA SER A 921 23.68 71.37 31.79
C SER A 921 25.20 71.23 31.65
N ALA A 922 25.86 70.77 32.73
CA ALA A 922 27.31 70.62 32.81
C ALA A 922 27.90 69.53 31.87
N ASP A 923 27.09 68.77 31.14
CA ASP A 923 27.50 67.61 30.32
C ASP A 923 27.20 67.83 28.82
N LEU A 924 28.00 67.23 27.93
CA LEU A 924 27.77 67.33 26.48
C LEU A 924 26.55 66.46 26.10
N PRO A 925 25.85 66.73 24.98
CA PRO A 925 24.74 65.88 24.57
C PRO A 925 25.31 64.49 24.24
N LYS A 926 24.65 63.43 24.70
CA LYS A 926 25.00 62.06 24.31
C LYS A 926 24.75 61.89 22.81
N GLU A 927 25.53 61.06 22.13
CA GLU A 927 25.26 60.72 20.73
C GLU A 927 23.79 60.28 20.54
N PRO A 928 23.13 60.72 19.45
CA PRO A 928 21.81 60.25 19.06
C PRO A 928 21.73 58.73 19.07
N TYR A 929 20.59 58.18 19.49
CA TYR A 929 20.38 56.75 19.41
C TYR A 929 20.13 56.35 17.96
N THR A 930 21.06 55.62 17.36
CA THR A 930 20.84 54.95 16.08
C THR A 930 20.06 53.65 16.35
N PRO A 931 18.85 53.49 15.76
CA PRO A 931 18.03 52.30 15.96
C PRO A 931 18.66 51.09 15.25
N THR A 932 19.36 50.27 16.03
CA THR A 932 19.97 49.03 15.55
C THR A 932 19.07 47.85 15.88
N LEU A 933 18.58 47.19 14.85
CA LEU A 933 17.73 46.01 14.94
C LEU A 933 18.62 44.78 15.13
N LYS A 934 18.42 44.06 16.23
CA LYS A 934 19.18 42.87 16.62
C LYS A 934 18.61 41.60 15.99
N GLU A 935 17.29 41.44 16.08
CA GLU A 935 16.57 40.29 15.54
C GLU A 935 15.27 40.77 14.89
N LEU A 936 14.93 40.16 13.77
CA LEU A 936 13.69 40.38 13.03
C LEU A 936 13.09 39.01 12.70
N SER A 937 11.81 38.85 13.02
CA SER A 937 11.01 37.76 12.48
C SER A 937 9.60 38.21 12.15
N MET A 938 8.87 37.36 11.45
CA MET A 938 7.52 37.62 10.98
C MET A 938 6.60 36.46 11.37
N ASP A 939 5.44 36.80 11.94
CA ASP A 939 4.33 35.87 12.11
C ASP A 939 3.22 36.29 11.15
N TYR A 940 2.58 35.35 10.47
CA TYR A 940 1.50 35.68 9.54
C TYR A 940 0.40 34.63 9.56
N THR A 941 -0.80 35.07 9.17
CA THR A 941 -1.92 34.18 8.87
C THR A 941 -2.40 34.46 7.45
N ALA A 942 -2.41 33.43 6.61
CA ALA A 942 -2.88 33.50 5.23
C ALA A 942 -4.11 32.62 5.04
N MET A 943 -5.02 33.03 4.14
CA MET A 943 -6.24 32.27 3.84
C MET A 943 -6.42 32.12 2.32
N ALA A 944 -6.73 30.90 1.89
CA ALA A 944 -7.19 30.56 0.54
C ALA A 944 -8.64 30.09 0.58
N GLY A 945 -9.45 30.56 -0.38
CA GLY A 945 -10.80 30.07 -0.60
C GLY A 945 -10.92 29.26 -1.90
N ARG A 946 -12.16 28.91 -2.28
CA ARG A 946 -12.47 28.10 -3.48
C ARG A 946 -11.78 28.57 -4.78
N SER A 947 -11.56 29.87 -4.96
CA SER A 947 -10.90 30.41 -6.17
C SER A 947 -9.39 30.16 -6.22
N ASP A 948 -8.77 29.91 -5.07
CA ASP A 948 -7.31 29.88 -4.88
C ASP A 948 -6.81 28.45 -4.60
N ILE A 949 -7.65 27.45 -4.88
CA ILE A 949 -7.40 26.04 -4.56
C ILE A 949 -7.73 25.18 -5.79
N GLN A 950 -6.76 24.38 -6.24
CA GLN A 950 -7.02 23.31 -7.20
C GLN A 950 -7.47 22.06 -6.45
N PHE A 951 -8.66 21.57 -6.79
CA PHE A 951 -9.23 20.35 -6.23
C PHE A 951 -8.96 19.18 -7.17
N ILE A 952 -8.27 18.15 -6.69
CA ILE A 952 -7.80 17.03 -7.51
C ILE A 952 -8.27 15.73 -6.89
N HIS A 953 -8.99 14.89 -7.64
CA HIS A 953 -9.32 13.53 -7.22
C HIS A 953 -8.16 12.59 -7.49
N LEU A 954 -7.80 11.77 -6.49
CA LEU A 954 -6.86 10.68 -6.67
C LEU A 954 -7.59 9.39 -7.05
N HIS A 955 -7.22 8.85 -8.21
CA HIS A 955 -7.73 7.58 -8.70
C HIS A 955 -6.78 6.43 -8.29
N PRO A 956 -7.24 5.16 -8.34
CA PRO A 956 -6.57 4.04 -7.69
C PRO A 956 -5.09 3.84 -8.05
N TYR A 957 -4.70 4.16 -9.28
CA TYR A 957 -3.38 3.83 -9.81
C TYR A 957 -2.45 5.04 -9.83
N GLN A 958 -1.15 4.77 -9.87
CA GLN A 958 -0.16 5.81 -10.12
C GLN A 958 -0.39 6.49 -11.48
N ASP A 959 -0.18 7.80 -11.49
CA ASP A 959 -0.43 8.73 -12.59
C ASP A 959 -1.90 8.76 -13.03
N THR A 960 -2.83 8.42 -12.12
CA THR A 960 -4.27 8.54 -12.36
C THR A 960 -4.90 9.49 -11.37
N TYR A 961 -5.36 10.64 -11.88
CA TYR A 961 -6.05 11.66 -11.13
C TYR A 961 -6.95 12.48 -12.05
N GLU A 962 -7.84 13.28 -11.48
CA GLU A 962 -8.74 14.15 -12.23
C GLU A 962 -8.84 15.52 -11.54
N LEU A 963 -8.55 16.61 -12.28
CA LEU A 963 -8.84 17.95 -11.78
C LEU A 963 -10.35 18.18 -11.79
N LYS A 964 -10.91 18.59 -10.65
CA LYS A 964 -12.32 18.92 -10.52
C LYS A 964 -12.51 20.42 -10.36
N ASP A 965 -13.57 20.91 -10.98
CA ASP A 965 -14.06 22.26 -10.71
C ASP A 965 -14.84 22.26 -9.40
N ILE A 966 -14.28 22.87 -8.34
CA ILE A 966 -14.94 22.96 -7.03
C ILE A 966 -16.28 23.70 -7.09
N PHE A 967 -16.50 24.57 -8.07
CA PHE A 967 -17.78 25.26 -8.27
C PHE A 967 -18.88 24.35 -8.82
N SER A 968 -18.52 23.15 -9.28
CA SER A 968 -19.46 22.11 -9.69
C SER A 968 -19.89 21.18 -8.55
N GLU A 969 -19.46 21.46 -7.31
CA GLU A 969 -19.77 20.67 -6.11
C GLU A 969 -19.39 19.18 -6.27
N PRO A 970 -18.12 18.88 -6.61
CA PRO A 970 -17.68 17.51 -6.79
C PRO A 970 -17.84 16.70 -5.50
N THR A 971 -18.02 15.38 -5.63
CA THR A 971 -17.98 14.47 -4.47
C THR A 971 -16.60 14.48 -3.83
N LEU A 972 -16.51 14.20 -2.53
CA LEU A 972 -15.24 14.23 -1.79
C LEU A 972 -14.22 13.22 -2.33
N LEU A 973 -14.70 12.06 -2.79
CA LEU A 973 -13.90 11.02 -3.43
C LEU A 973 -14.45 10.67 -4.81
N PRO A 974 -13.62 10.16 -5.73
CA PRO A 974 -14.07 9.71 -7.05
C PRO A 974 -15.07 8.55 -6.93
N THR A 975 -16.01 8.50 -7.87
CA THR A 975 -16.96 7.41 -8.03
C THR A 975 -16.53 6.50 -9.18
N PHE A 976 -16.82 5.21 -9.07
CA PHE A 976 -16.68 4.24 -10.15
C PHE A 976 -18.07 3.62 -10.36
N GLU A 977 -18.63 3.77 -11.55
CA GLU A 977 -19.90 3.16 -11.96
C GLU A 977 -19.75 1.67 -12.29
#